data_AF-A0A9D7J3V5-F1
#
_entry.id   AF-A0A9D7J3V5-F1
#
_cell.length_a   1.000
_cell.length_b   1.000
_cell.length_c   1.000
_cell.angle_alpha   90.00
_cell.angle_beta   90.00
_cell.angle_gamma   90.00
#
_symmetry.space_group_name_H-M   'P 1'
#
loop_
_entity.id
_entity.type
_entity.pdbx_description
1 polymer ?
#
loop_
_entity_poly.entity_id
_entity_poly.type
_entity_poly.pdbx_seq_one_letter_code
_entity_poly.pdbx_strand_id
1 'polypeptide(L)'
;MNVGFILTTPYQLFHYRAIAAHLSAEVTVYVELRDEDFSVSSDDILTQIPGCRIAWIESSRLASIDGECDVLVCQTPVAALQFFSRSLLVAQQYSLAKEAYQYGPWRAQASLNLMYGDYSTRLVSGYATAVAVGNPLFDGYVPDHGMPPPPAPSSQRLKLLYMPTYGDLSDRVSVLNALTGLDAEVAVKVHHADFEMRELAGERGLRVFLPDAHPAEVITQHDCIVSDYSGAIYDALALRKPVLLVDEINETSESLFRLSDGDRTRDSLAQLAAFWRPGDPVGGAYERSRGALADDDLYAAFVNRYFTNLGASGVACARAIEDLARGGDQADFGVVQVRETLRRYVTENRRLRAEAKVRRAKAGRSVRERIGFAIAQDTPRTLLAKVESRARRLAARALRRSGPSAVDASGAPDDGRRLSVVPRVRRAELDRLVRAAFDAHGIAYRGWSSPYTQILGVRADDADRVYRAVKGIALPADAELVVWTGAGAKYRPREGAAELLLSDFAASESVVVGARHPADVRKPDRTGGVEIALLEPRYGRLVARRHRLEKVDWSSDFGVADDGDVAPLAGPAAEEPVDIVYTWVDSDDAEWARERRRWSSEVEFDMPSAANDERYLARDELRYSIRSVWMYAPFVRNIHIVTNGQRPAWLPQDTDRIRVVPHSDIFPDPSVLPTFNSHAIEACLHRIPGLADRFLYFNDDVFLGREMRVDDFYTQAGMIKSRFSPSAFVTSGRPADDAIPTDWASYNAVTLMRREFGMTPTHKTKHVAHPLLRSMLEEMEQRYPEVFAQTRGSRFRAHTDYSVASMLAQYYAVATRRGVEWPGAALEYVYADTGRRDFPARLKLIAKQRPAFYCLNGTMYRDIDLATQARMMREFLEAQYPEASPYES
;
A
#
# COMPACT_ATOMS: atom_id res chain seq x y z
N MET A 1 -19.40 -37.79 2.91
CA MET A 1 -18.43 -36.74 3.26
C MET A 1 -17.05 -37.37 3.23
N ASN A 2 -16.10 -36.78 2.50
CA ASN A 2 -14.69 -37.15 2.56
C ASN A 2 -13.84 -35.92 2.93
N VAL A 3 -12.78 -36.15 3.72
CA VAL A 3 -11.92 -35.09 4.24
C VAL A 3 -10.49 -35.36 3.82
N GLY A 4 -9.88 -34.37 3.17
CA GLY A 4 -8.47 -34.40 2.78
C GLY A 4 -7.61 -33.59 3.74
N PHE A 5 -6.59 -34.19 4.35
CA PHE A 5 -5.57 -33.47 5.10
C PHE A 5 -4.35 -33.20 4.22
N ILE A 6 -4.00 -31.93 4.02
CA ILE A 6 -2.80 -31.54 3.28
C ILE A 6 -1.61 -31.54 4.23
N LEU A 7 -0.67 -32.44 3.98
CA LEU A 7 0.54 -32.63 4.76
C LEU A 7 1.75 -32.03 4.03
N THR A 8 2.37 -31.07 4.70
CA THR A 8 3.52 -30.29 4.21
C THR A 8 4.71 -30.33 5.17
N THR A 9 4.47 -30.76 6.41
CA THR A 9 5.49 -31.01 7.43
C THR A 9 5.03 -32.17 8.33
N PRO A 10 5.93 -32.95 8.95
CA PRO A 10 5.55 -34.05 9.83
C PRO A 10 4.72 -33.60 11.05
N TYR A 11 4.98 -32.39 11.55
CA TYR A 11 4.31 -31.80 12.72
C TYR A 11 2.78 -31.73 12.57
N GLN A 12 2.30 -31.57 11.34
CA GLN A 12 0.87 -31.53 11.03
C GLN A 12 0.14 -32.83 11.37
N LEU A 13 0.83 -33.98 11.31
CA LEU A 13 0.23 -35.28 11.63
C LEU A 13 -0.31 -35.32 13.06
N PHE A 14 0.33 -34.64 14.00
CA PHE A 14 -0.13 -34.63 15.40
C PHE A 14 -1.48 -33.93 15.56
N HIS A 15 -1.68 -32.81 14.86
CA HIS A 15 -2.98 -32.13 14.84
C HIS A 15 -4.02 -32.98 14.12
N TYR A 16 -3.66 -33.49 12.94
CA TYR A 16 -4.58 -34.24 12.09
C TYR A 16 -4.99 -35.57 12.71
N ARG A 17 -4.11 -36.25 13.45
CA ARG A 17 -4.45 -37.45 14.23
C ARG A 17 -5.58 -37.20 15.21
N ALA A 18 -5.45 -36.17 16.05
CA ALA A 18 -6.45 -35.85 17.06
C ALA A 18 -7.78 -35.45 16.43
N ILE A 19 -7.77 -34.74 15.28
CA ILE A 19 -9.00 -34.41 14.55
C ILE A 19 -9.61 -35.65 13.89
N ALA A 20 -8.81 -36.43 13.17
CA ALA A 20 -9.25 -37.59 12.39
C ALA A 20 -9.86 -38.69 13.26
N ALA A 21 -9.38 -38.86 14.50
CA ALA A 21 -9.94 -39.81 15.45
C ALA A 21 -11.43 -39.57 15.77
N HIS A 22 -11.95 -38.36 15.50
CA HIS A 22 -13.33 -37.97 15.77
C HIS A 22 -14.17 -37.69 14.51
N LEU A 23 -13.59 -37.84 13.30
CA LEU A 23 -14.33 -37.65 12.06
C LEU A 23 -15.13 -38.91 11.70
N SER A 24 -16.38 -38.73 11.26
CA SER A 24 -17.22 -39.80 10.70
C SER A 24 -16.96 -40.07 9.21
N ALA A 25 -16.06 -39.32 8.58
CA ALA A 25 -15.79 -39.33 7.15
C ALA A 25 -14.60 -40.21 6.73
N GLU A 26 -14.56 -40.61 5.45
CA GLU A 26 -13.35 -41.17 4.87
C GLU A 26 -12.25 -40.11 4.83
N VAL A 27 -11.05 -40.46 5.33
CA VAL A 27 -9.90 -39.55 5.40
C VAL A 27 -8.87 -39.89 4.33
N THR A 28 -8.42 -38.87 3.60
CA THR A 28 -7.27 -38.93 2.69
C THR A 28 -6.18 -37.99 3.16
N VAL A 29 -4.94 -38.44 3.23
CA VAL A 29 -3.76 -37.60 3.52
C VAL A 29 -3.03 -37.32 2.22
N TYR A 30 -3.02 -36.06 1.80
CA TYR A 30 -2.29 -35.57 0.64
C TYR A 30 -0.91 -35.07 1.07
N VAL A 31 0.14 -35.83 0.76
CA VAL A 31 1.51 -35.49 1.12
C VAL A 31 2.16 -34.68 0.01
N GLU A 32 2.53 -33.44 0.32
CA GLU A 32 3.23 -32.55 -0.60
C GLU A 32 4.69 -32.98 -0.77
N LEU A 33 5.07 -33.37 -1.99
CA LEU A 33 6.45 -33.65 -2.37
C LEU A 33 7.23 -32.34 -2.50
N ARG A 34 8.35 -32.24 -1.76
CA ARG A 34 9.24 -31.07 -1.73
C ARG A 34 10.66 -31.46 -2.14
N ASP A 35 11.42 -30.46 -2.58
CA ASP A 35 12.82 -30.64 -3.02
C ASP A 35 13.74 -31.12 -1.88
N GLU A 36 13.42 -30.75 -0.63
CA GLU A 36 14.02 -31.28 0.60
C GLU A 36 12.97 -32.14 1.31
N ASP A 37 13.10 -33.46 1.17
CA ASP A 37 12.20 -34.42 1.79
C ASP A 37 12.44 -34.48 3.31
N PHE A 38 11.35 -34.45 4.09
CA PHE A 38 11.36 -34.55 5.55
C PHE A 38 11.22 -36.01 6.04
N SER A 39 11.35 -36.99 5.14
CA SER A 39 11.46 -38.41 5.43
C SER A 39 10.25 -39.01 6.17
N VAL A 40 9.04 -38.55 5.89
CA VAL A 40 7.80 -39.18 6.41
C VAL A 40 7.44 -40.35 5.51
N SER A 41 7.29 -41.54 6.08
CA SER A 41 6.86 -42.74 5.37
C SER A 41 5.34 -42.92 5.42
N SER A 42 4.81 -43.77 4.53
CA SER A 42 3.41 -44.19 4.60
C SER A 42 3.08 -44.87 5.94
N ASP A 43 4.02 -45.61 6.52
CA ASP A 43 3.85 -46.30 7.80
C ASP A 43 3.73 -45.29 8.96
N ASP A 44 4.49 -44.19 8.92
CA ASP A 44 4.38 -43.11 9.91
C ASP A 44 2.99 -42.47 9.87
N ILE A 45 2.47 -42.22 8.66
CA ILE A 45 1.13 -41.64 8.46
C ILE A 45 0.05 -42.60 8.95
N LEU A 46 0.12 -43.89 8.57
CA LEU A 46 -0.85 -44.90 9.00
C LEU A 46 -0.80 -45.18 10.50
N THR A 47 0.36 -45.00 11.13
CA THR A 47 0.51 -45.09 12.59
C THR A 47 -0.24 -43.95 13.28
N GLN A 48 -0.19 -42.73 12.73
CA GLN A 48 -0.89 -41.58 13.31
C GLN A 48 -2.38 -41.54 12.93
N ILE A 49 -2.73 -41.94 11.71
CA ILE A 49 -4.11 -41.93 11.19
C ILE A 49 -4.43 -43.29 10.56
N PRO A 50 -4.80 -44.29 11.39
CA PRO A 50 -5.09 -45.64 10.89
C PRO A 50 -6.23 -45.65 9.88
N GLY A 51 -6.05 -46.41 8.78
CA GLY A 51 -7.08 -46.60 7.76
C GLY A 51 -7.29 -45.44 6.78
N CYS A 52 -6.49 -44.37 6.85
CA CYS A 52 -6.56 -43.29 5.85
C CYS A 52 -6.02 -43.73 4.48
N ARG A 53 -6.50 -43.10 3.41
CA ARG A 53 -5.87 -43.17 2.09
C ARG A 53 -4.69 -42.21 2.06
N ILE A 54 -3.62 -42.56 1.35
CA ILE A 54 -2.43 -41.71 1.21
C ILE A 54 -2.23 -41.39 -0.28
N ALA A 55 -2.06 -40.11 -0.60
CA ALA A 55 -1.78 -39.63 -1.94
C ALA A 55 -0.57 -38.69 -1.92
N TRP A 56 0.40 -38.94 -2.80
CA TRP A 56 1.60 -38.10 -2.93
C TRP A 56 1.41 -37.12 -4.07
N ILE A 57 1.68 -35.84 -3.81
CA ILE A 57 1.40 -34.77 -4.78
C ILE A 57 2.53 -33.76 -4.86
N GLU A 58 2.99 -33.46 -6.08
CA GLU A 58 3.91 -32.35 -6.30
C GLU A 58 3.27 -31.01 -5.93
N SER A 59 4.01 -30.11 -5.28
CA SER A 59 3.54 -28.74 -4.98
C SER A 59 2.93 -28.03 -6.19
N SER A 60 3.48 -28.26 -7.38
CA SER A 60 3.02 -27.66 -8.64
C SER A 60 1.63 -28.14 -9.06
N ARG A 61 1.23 -29.32 -8.59
CA ARG A 61 -0.04 -29.98 -8.92
C ARG A 61 -1.05 -29.89 -7.79
N LEU A 62 -0.76 -29.22 -6.68
CA LEU A 62 -1.67 -29.13 -5.53
C LEU A 62 -3.07 -28.59 -5.88
N ALA A 63 -3.23 -27.81 -6.95
CA ALA A 63 -4.55 -27.37 -7.41
C ALA A 63 -5.41 -28.51 -8.02
N SER A 64 -4.80 -29.64 -8.41
CA SER A 64 -5.51 -30.75 -9.06
C SER A 64 -6.44 -31.51 -8.12
N ILE A 65 -6.20 -31.47 -6.81
CA ILE A 65 -7.04 -32.13 -5.80
C ILE A 65 -8.31 -31.34 -5.46
N ASP A 66 -8.50 -30.15 -6.04
CA ASP A 66 -9.72 -29.36 -5.85
C ASP A 66 -10.94 -30.13 -6.36
N GLY A 67 -11.88 -30.44 -5.46
CA GLY A 67 -13.07 -31.23 -5.74
C GLY A 67 -12.88 -32.75 -5.60
N GLU A 68 -11.69 -33.25 -5.23
CA GLU A 68 -11.53 -34.67 -4.86
C GLU A 68 -12.09 -34.97 -3.47
N CYS A 69 -12.00 -33.99 -2.56
CA CYS A 69 -12.61 -34.03 -1.24
C CYS A 69 -13.65 -32.91 -1.06
N ASP A 70 -14.69 -33.17 -0.26
CA ASP A 70 -15.69 -32.17 0.15
C ASP A 70 -15.02 -31.06 0.97
N VAL A 71 -14.14 -31.45 1.90
CA VAL A 71 -13.37 -30.54 2.74
C VAL A 71 -11.88 -30.87 2.65
N LEU A 72 -11.06 -29.85 2.43
CA LEU A 72 -9.60 -29.90 2.53
C LEU A 72 -9.15 -29.14 3.78
N VAL A 73 -8.34 -29.78 4.61
CA VAL A 73 -7.77 -29.21 5.84
C VAL A 73 -6.27 -28.98 5.64
N CYS A 74 -5.80 -27.77 5.96
CA CYS A 74 -4.38 -27.42 5.93
C CYS A 74 -4.02 -26.54 7.14
N GLN A 75 -2.73 -26.40 7.45
CA GLN A 75 -2.28 -25.39 8.40
C GLN A 75 -1.90 -24.06 7.72
N THR A 76 -2.05 -22.95 8.46
CA THR A 76 -1.79 -21.58 7.98
C THR A 76 -0.31 -21.22 8.00
N PRO A 77 0.21 -20.44 7.02
CA PRO A 77 -0.49 -19.87 5.87
C PRO A 77 -0.74 -20.87 4.76
N VAL A 78 -2.02 -21.04 4.44
CA VAL A 78 -2.61 -21.94 3.46
C VAL A 78 -1.70 -22.10 2.22
N ALA A 79 -1.18 -23.33 2.09
CA ALA A 79 -0.28 -23.84 1.06
C ALA A 79 -0.19 -22.94 -0.20
N ALA A 80 0.89 -22.16 -0.26
CA ALA A 80 1.30 -21.34 -1.41
C ALA A 80 0.25 -20.38 -2.00
N LEU A 81 -0.87 -20.09 -1.32
CA LEU A 81 -2.01 -19.32 -1.86
C LEU A 81 -2.58 -19.96 -3.15
N GLN A 82 -2.69 -21.29 -3.19
CA GLN A 82 -3.52 -21.96 -4.21
C GLN A 82 -5.00 -21.72 -3.92
N PHE A 83 -5.82 -21.62 -4.96
CA PHE A 83 -7.25 -21.38 -4.81
C PHE A 83 -8.03 -22.68 -5.06
N PHE A 84 -8.76 -23.10 -4.04
CA PHE A 84 -9.74 -24.18 -4.12
C PHE A 84 -11.11 -23.53 -4.28
N SER A 85 -11.88 -23.99 -5.27
CA SER A 85 -13.21 -23.46 -5.57
C SER A 85 -14.29 -24.53 -5.51
N ARG A 86 -13.91 -25.82 -5.55
CA ARG A 86 -14.82 -26.96 -5.50
C ARG A 86 -14.78 -27.66 -4.15
N SER A 87 -13.62 -27.67 -3.47
CA SER A 87 -13.50 -28.11 -2.09
C SER A 87 -13.64 -26.96 -1.11
N LEU A 88 -14.32 -27.19 0.02
CA LEU A 88 -14.32 -26.27 1.15
C LEU A 88 -12.96 -26.33 1.84
N LEU A 89 -12.38 -25.18 2.14
CA LEU A 89 -11.05 -25.11 2.73
C LEU A 89 -11.13 -24.78 4.23
N VAL A 90 -10.52 -25.62 5.05
CA VAL A 90 -10.35 -25.41 6.49
C VAL A 90 -8.89 -25.10 6.79
N ALA A 91 -8.66 -23.98 7.47
CA ALA A 91 -7.34 -23.54 7.91
C ALA A 91 -7.18 -23.74 9.42
N GLN A 92 -6.42 -24.77 9.79
CA GLN A 92 -6.01 -25.03 11.17
C GLN A 92 -4.91 -24.04 11.58
N GLN A 93 -5.06 -23.41 12.74
CA GLN A 93 -4.00 -22.60 13.34
C GLN A 93 -2.78 -23.47 13.65
N TYR A 94 -1.60 -22.94 13.38
CA TYR A 94 -0.31 -23.61 13.61
C TYR A 94 0.33 -23.21 14.94
N SER A 95 0.23 -21.93 15.31
CA SER A 95 0.92 -21.37 16.48
C SER A 95 0.24 -20.09 16.97
N LEU A 96 0.56 -19.70 18.21
CA LEU A 96 0.25 -18.39 18.80
C LEU A 96 1.37 -17.37 18.62
N ALA A 97 2.61 -17.81 18.39
CA ALA A 97 3.75 -16.93 18.15
C ALA A 97 3.80 -16.45 16.70
N LYS A 98 4.50 -15.33 16.48
CA LYS A 98 4.69 -14.69 15.16
C LYS A 98 3.35 -14.24 14.59
N GLU A 99 2.71 -13.32 15.31
CA GLU A 99 1.34 -12.90 15.03
C GLU A 99 1.14 -12.40 13.60
N ALA A 100 2.08 -11.62 13.07
CA ALA A 100 2.00 -11.11 11.70
C ALA A 100 2.01 -12.24 10.66
N TYR A 101 2.62 -13.39 10.98
CA TYR A 101 2.61 -14.59 10.15
C TYR A 101 1.40 -15.50 10.41
N GLN A 102 0.79 -15.43 11.59
CA GLN A 102 -0.37 -16.25 11.92
C GLN A 102 -1.69 -15.60 11.51
N TYR A 103 -1.84 -14.28 11.64
CA TYR A 103 -3.11 -13.57 11.54
C TYR A 103 -3.12 -12.59 10.36
N GLY A 104 -2.62 -13.01 9.21
CA GLY A 104 -2.70 -12.20 7.99
C GLY A 104 -4.00 -12.39 7.20
N PRO A 105 -4.26 -11.52 6.20
CA PRO A 105 -5.46 -11.55 5.37
C PRO A 105 -5.59 -12.80 4.50
N TRP A 106 -4.53 -13.60 4.35
CA TRP A 106 -4.59 -14.90 3.64
C TRP A 106 -5.54 -15.91 4.27
N ARG A 107 -5.88 -15.75 5.55
CA ARG A 107 -6.91 -16.57 6.21
C ARG A 107 -8.30 -16.42 5.59
N ALA A 108 -8.58 -15.33 4.89
CA ALA A 108 -9.82 -15.15 4.15
C ALA A 108 -9.99 -16.17 3.01
N GLN A 109 -8.94 -16.87 2.59
CA GLN A 109 -9.04 -17.93 1.58
C GLN A 109 -9.73 -19.20 2.10
N ALA A 110 -9.67 -19.45 3.41
CA ALA A 110 -10.38 -20.57 4.00
C ALA A 110 -11.89 -20.27 4.09
N SER A 111 -12.70 -21.30 3.91
CA SER A 111 -14.12 -21.29 4.25
C SER A 111 -14.31 -21.26 5.76
N LEU A 112 -13.39 -21.86 6.52
CA LEU A 112 -13.37 -21.80 7.99
C LEU A 112 -11.95 -21.81 8.54
N ASN A 113 -11.68 -20.97 9.54
CA ASN A 113 -10.44 -20.98 10.31
C ASN A 113 -10.67 -21.59 11.69
N LEU A 114 -9.94 -22.65 12.01
CA LEU A 114 -9.95 -23.30 13.32
C LEU A 114 -8.87 -22.66 14.19
N MET A 115 -9.31 -21.87 15.17
CA MET A 115 -8.44 -21.06 16.03
C MET A 115 -8.34 -21.65 17.43
N TYR A 116 -7.21 -21.45 18.10
CA TYR A 116 -6.97 -22.02 19.43
C TYR A 116 -7.86 -21.42 20.52
N GLY A 117 -8.27 -20.16 20.40
CA GLY A 117 -9.11 -19.49 21.41
C GLY A 117 -9.66 -18.16 20.95
N ASP A 118 -10.30 -17.43 21.86
CA ASP A 118 -10.96 -16.15 21.60
C ASP A 118 -9.99 -15.05 21.19
N TYR A 119 -8.78 -15.06 21.73
CA TYR A 119 -7.72 -14.14 21.32
C TYR A 119 -7.45 -14.23 19.82
N SER A 120 -7.10 -15.43 19.34
CA SER A 120 -6.79 -15.65 17.93
C SER A 120 -8.01 -15.45 17.03
N THR A 121 -9.20 -15.82 17.49
CA THR A 121 -10.46 -15.63 16.74
C THR A 121 -10.76 -14.16 16.51
N ARG A 122 -10.64 -13.31 17.55
CA ARG A 122 -10.89 -11.87 17.43
C ARG A 122 -9.98 -11.19 16.42
N LEU A 123 -8.70 -11.56 16.39
CA LEU A 123 -7.71 -10.97 15.47
C LEU A 123 -8.04 -11.17 13.99
N VAL A 124 -8.75 -12.25 13.64
CA VAL A 124 -9.03 -12.62 12.25
C VAL A 124 -10.49 -12.40 11.84
N SER A 125 -11.41 -12.35 12.82
CA SER A 125 -12.87 -12.27 12.61
C SER A 125 -13.33 -11.07 11.77
N GLY A 126 -12.55 -9.99 11.72
CA GLY A 126 -12.88 -8.81 10.91
C GLY A 126 -12.73 -9.02 9.39
N TYR A 127 -12.09 -10.09 8.95
CA TYR A 127 -11.85 -10.35 7.52
C TYR A 127 -11.85 -11.83 7.13
N ALA A 128 -12.07 -12.76 8.06
CA ALA A 128 -12.17 -14.19 7.80
C ALA A 128 -13.19 -14.87 8.72
N THR A 129 -13.85 -15.91 8.22
CA THR A 129 -14.69 -16.80 9.02
C THR A 129 -13.82 -17.65 9.94
N ALA A 130 -14.05 -17.58 11.24
CA ALA A 130 -13.22 -18.24 12.24
C ALA A 130 -14.04 -18.69 13.46
N VAL A 131 -13.58 -19.78 14.10
CA VAL A 131 -14.17 -20.32 15.31
C VAL A 131 -13.07 -20.76 16.29
N ALA A 132 -13.28 -20.50 17.58
CA ALA A 132 -12.42 -21.00 18.64
C ALA A 132 -12.74 -22.47 18.92
N VAL A 133 -11.78 -23.36 18.67
CA VAL A 133 -11.92 -24.82 18.85
C VAL A 133 -10.88 -25.43 19.76
N GLY A 134 -9.78 -24.73 20.01
CA GLY A 134 -8.68 -25.22 20.83
C GLY A 134 -7.49 -25.73 20.02
N ASN A 135 -6.48 -26.24 20.72
CA ASN A 135 -5.28 -26.82 20.10
C ASN A 135 -5.31 -28.35 20.26
N PRO A 136 -5.60 -29.11 19.18
CA PRO A 136 -5.69 -30.57 19.22
C PRO A 136 -4.35 -31.27 19.50
N LEU A 137 -3.24 -30.53 19.51
CA LEU A 137 -1.93 -31.04 19.95
C LEU A 137 -1.94 -31.52 21.41
N PHE A 138 -2.85 -31.01 22.24
CA PHE A 138 -2.87 -31.32 23.68
C PHE A 138 -3.82 -32.47 24.05
N ASP A 139 -4.56 -33.00 23.09
CA ASP A 139 -5.51 -34.08 23.32
C ASP A 139 -4.78 -35.34 23.83
N GLY A 140 -5.22 -35.86 24.98
CA GLY A 140 -4.57 -36.97 25.67
C GLY A 140 -3.36 -36.61 26.54
N TYR A 141 -2.95 -35.34 26.57
CA TYR A 141 -1.84 -34.85 27.43
C TYR A 141 -2.30 -33.89 28.53
N VAL A 142 -3.60 -33.56 28.54
CA VAL A 142 -4.26 -32.77 29.58
C VAL A 142 -5.39 -33.62 30.17
N PRO A 143 -5.61 -33.62 31.50
CA PRO A 143 -6.64 -34.44 32.12
C PRO A 143 -8.06 -34.08 31.63
N ASP A 144 -8.92 -35.08 31.47
CA ASP A 144 -10.34 -34.88 31.17
C ASP A 144 -10.99 -34.03 32.27
N HIS A 145 -11.46 -32.83 31.90
CA HIS A 145 -12.17 -31.88 32.76
C HIS A 145 -11.37 -31.25 33.92
N GLY A 146 -10.08 -30.93 33.72
CA GLY A 146 -9.30 -30.17 34.70
C GLY A 146 -8.13 -29.37 34.10
N MET A 147 -7.51 -28.53 34.93
CA MET A 147 -6.22 -27.91 34.61
C MET A 147 -5.08 -28.90 34.86
N PRO A 148 -3.99 -28.88 34.06
CA PRO A 148 -2.77 -29.58 34.41
C PRO A 148 -2.33 -29.24 35.85
N PRO A 149 -1.75 -30.20 36.59
CA PRO A 149 -1.30 -29.94 37.95
C PRO A 149 -0.16 -28.92 37.97
N PRO A 150 -0.03 -28.12 39.05
CA PRO A 150 1.07 -27.17 39.18
C PRO A 150 2.42 -27.89 39.18
N PRO A 151 3.48 -27.24 38.66
CA PRO A 151 4.78 -27.87 38.53
C PRO A 151 5.41 -28.16 39.91
N ALA A 152 5.71 -29.43 40.15
CA ALA A 152 6.38 -29.88 41.36
C ALA A 152 7.84 -29.35 41.43
N PRO A 153 8.39 -29.11 42.63
CA PRO A 153 9.81 -28.83 42.78
C PRO A 153 10.65 -30.01 42.28
N SER A 154 11.73 -29.74 41.54
CA SER A 154 12.66 -30.80 41.16
C SER A 154 13.62 -31.09 42.31
N SER A 155 13.67 -32.34 42.76
CA SER A 155 14.63 -32.83 43.78
C SER A 155 15.89 -33.44 43.15
N GLN A 156 16.04 -33.33 41.84
CA GLN A 156 17.11 -33.93 41.02
C GLN A 156 17.73 -32.87 40.11
N ARG A 157 18.77 -33.26 39.37
CA ARG A 157 19.35 -32.42 38.30
C ARG A 157 18.26 -32.09 37.27
N LEU A 158 18.07 -30.81 36.96
CA LEU A 158 16.99 -30.32 36.10
C LEU A 158 17.08 -30.91 34.69
N LYS A 159 15.94 -31.36 34.14
CA LYS A 159 15.79 -31.76 32.75
C LYS A 159 15.27 -30.60 31.91
N LEU A 160 16.14 -30.00 31.11
CA LEU A 160 15.84 -28.88 30.23
C LEU A 160 15.58 -29.37 28.80
N LEU A 161 14.51 -28.90 28.18
CA LEU A 161 14.26 -29.08 26.75
C LEU A 161 14.39 -27.73 26.04
N TYR A 162 15.37 -27.63 25.15
CA TYR A 162 15.52 -26.48 24.27
C TYR A 162 14.66 -26.65 23.01
N MET A 163 13.74 -25.70 22.79
CA MET A 163 12.84 -25.67 21.63
C MET A 163 12.98 -24.34 20.89
N PRO A 164 14.04 -24.17 20.07
CA PRO A 164 14.34 -22.90 19.41
C PRO A 164 13.33 -22.55 18.31
N THR A 165 13.28 -21.26 17.97
CA THR A 165 12.72 -20.80 16.71
C THR A 165 13.58 -21.32 15.55
N TYR A 166 12.93 -21.66 14.45
CA TYR A 166 13.63 -21.86 13.19
C TYR A 166 14.04 -20.50 12.59
N GLY A 167 15.27 -20.43 12.06
CA GLY A 167 15.81 -19.24 11.38
C GLY A 167 16.74 -18.40 12.26
N ASP A 168 16.92 -17.16 11.84
CA ASP A 168 17.95 -16.23 12.32
C ASP A 168 17.47 -15.22 13.37
N LEU A 169 16.27 -15.42 13.94
CA LEU A 169 15.66 -14.50 14.92
C LEU A 169 16.41 -14.44 16.27
N SER A 170 17.19 -15.47 16.58
CA SER A 170 18.00 -15.60 17.80
C SER A 170 19.35 -16.26 17.47
N ASP A 171 20.37 -16.04 18.30
CA ASP A 171 21.66 -16.75 18.18
C ASP A 171 21.57 -18.14 18.81
N ARG A 172 21.01 -19.08 18.05
CA ARG A 172 20.73 -20.45 18.53
C ARG A 172 21.99 -21.22 18.88
N VAL A 173 23.13 -20.88 18.27
CA VAL A 173 24.43 -21.50 18.53
C VAL A 173 24.97 -21.03 19.88
N SER A 174 24.94 -19.71 20.14
CA SER A 174 25.31 -19.14 21.44
C SER A 174 24.47 -19.75 22.58
N VAL A 175 23.15 -19.79 22.39
CA VAL A 175 22.22 -20.37 23.37
C VAL A 175 22.54 -21.84 23.64
N LEU A 176 22.74 -22.65 22.58
CA LEU A 176 23.06 -24.06 22.74
C LEU A 176 24.38 -24.27 23.49
N ASN A 177 25.41 -23.46 23.17
CA ASN A 177 26.70 -23.51 23.86
C ASN A 177 26.53 -23.17 25.35
N ALA A 178 25.77 -22.14 25.68
CA ALA A 178 25.50 -21.78 27.07
C ALA A 178 24.76 -22.91 27.80
N LEU A 179 23.77 -23.54 27.17
CA LEU A 179 23.03 -24.66 27.75
C LEU A 179 23.93 -25.88 28.03
N THR A 180 24.88 -26.19 27.14
CA THR A 180 25.83 -27.31 27.36
C THR A 180 26.74 -27.11 28.57
N GLY A 181 26.94 -25.86 29.02
CA GLY A 181 27.75 -25.52 30.18
C GLY A 181 27.02 -25.58 31.52
N LEU A 182 25.70 -25.84 31.52
CA LEU A 182 24.89 -25.86 32.73
C LEU A 182 24.96 -27.20 33.47
N ASP A 183 24.80 -27.16 34.79
CA ASP A 183 24.56 -28.36 35.60
C ASP A 183 23.11 -28.84 35.48
N ALA A 184 22.73 -29.25 34.26
CA ALA A 184 21.40 -29.74 33.90
C ALA A 184 21.50 -30.88 32.87
N GLU A 185 20.48 -31.73 32.77
CA GLU A 185 20.30 -32.66 31.64
C GLU A 185 19.62 -31.87 30.51
N VAL A 186 20.33 -31.67 29.39
CA VAL A 186 19.83 -30.85 28.28
C VAL A 186 19.48 -31.73 27.09
N ALA A 187 18.26 -31.57 26.60
CA ALA A 187 17.81 -32.13 25.33
C ALA A 187 17.37 -31.00 24.38
N VAL A 188 17.33 -31.28 23.09
CA VAL A 188 16.91 -30.33 22.05
C VAL A 188 15.84 -30.95 21.19
N LYS A 189 14.72 -30.24 20.96
CA LYS A 189 13.73 -30.59 19.93
C LYS A 189 13.96 -29.70 18.72
N VAL A 190 14.42 -30.28 17.63
CA VAL A 190 14.74 -29.53 16.41
C VAL A 190 13.52 -29.35 15.50
N HIS A 191 13.55 -28.28 14.71
CA HIS A 191 12.60 -28.03 13.63
C HIS A 191 12.89 -28.94 12.43
N HIS A 192 11.89 -29.26 11.61
CA HIS A 192 12.02 -30.22 10.50
C HIS A 192 13.02 -29.80 9.42
N ALA A 193 13.22 -28.49 9.23
CA ALA A 193 14.12 -27.93 8.23
C ALA A 193 15.50 -27.52 8.79
N ASP A 194 15.87 -27.97 10.00
CA ASP A 194 17.02 -27.45 10.75
C ASP A 194 18.11 -28.51 10.97
N PHE A 195 18.73 -28.92 9.87
CA PHE A 195 19.77 -29.95 9.86
C PHE A 195 21.03 -29.51 10.63
N GLU A 196 21.39 -28.23 10.55
CA GLU A 196 22.57 -27.67 11.24
C GLU A 196 22.44 -27.77 12.76
N MET A 197 21.29 -27.39 13.33
CA MET A 197 21.06 -27.52 14.77
C MET A 197 21.02 -28.97 15.23
N ARG A 198 20.52 -29.89 14.39
CA ARG A 198 20.54 -31.33 14.67
C ARG A 198 21.97 -31.85 14.76
N GLU A 199 22.81 -31.52 13.78
CA GLU A 199 24.21 -31.94 13.73
C GLU A 199 24.98 -31.35 14.92
N LEU A 200 24.87 -30.04 15.14
CA LEU A 200 25.52 -29.34 16.24
C LEU A 200 25.13 -29.90 17.61
N ALA A 201 23.84 -30.13 17.88
CA ALA A 201 23.41 -30.73 19.13
C ALA A 201 23.94 -32.16 19.30
N GLY A 202 24.04 -32.93 18.21
CA GLY A 202 24.66 -34.25 18.19
C GLY A 202 26.15 -34.23 18.49
N GLU A 203 26.91 -33.31 17.90
CA GLU A 203 28.34 -33.09 18.18
C GLU A 203 28.60 -32.73 19.64
N ARG A 204 27.65 -32.02 20.27
CA ARG A 204 27.69 -31.68 21.70
C ARG A 204 27.22 -32.82 22.60
N GLY A 205 26.89 -33.99 22.05
CA GLY A 205 26.45 -35.16 22.80
C GLY A 205 25.07 -35.00 23.47
N LEU A 206 24.26 -34.04 23.01
CA LEU A 206 22.93 -33.79 23.57
C LEU A 206 21.91 -34.78 23.01
N ARG A 207 20.88 -35.08 23.80
CA ARG A 207 19.73 -35.85 23.30
C ARG A 207 18.94 -34.99 22.32
N VAL A 208 18.84 -35.43 21.06
CA VAL A 208 18.08 -34.72 20.02
C VAL A 208 16.77 -35.43 19.74
N PHE A 209 15.66 -34.73 19.94
CA PHE A 209 14.34 -35.16 19.50
C PHE A 209 14.11 -34.70 18.07
N LEU A 210 13.84 -35.66 17.19
CA LEU A 210 13.60 -35.46 15.78
C LEU A 210 12.19 -34.91 15.51
N PRO A 211 11.91 -34.37 14.31
CA PRO A 211 10.65 -33.70 13.97
C PRO A 211 9.38 -34.52 14.22
N ASP A 212 9.48 -35.83 14.11
CA ASP A 212 8.48 -36.89 14.34
C ASP A 212 8.22 -37.22 15.82
N ALA A 213 8.99 -36.67 16.75
CA ALA A 213 8.67 -36.77 18.18
C ALA A 213 7.50 -35.83 18.55
N HIS A 214 6.49 -36.35 19.24
CA HIS A 214 5.29 -35.59 19.60
C HIS A 214 5.63 -34.42 20.56
N PRO A 215 5.37 -33.16 20.20
CA PRO A 215 5.75 -31.99 21.00
C PRO A 215 5.21 -32.01 22.44
N ALA A 216 3.92 -32.30 22.62
CA ALA A 216 3.32 -32.35 23.96
C ALA A 216 3.95 -33.45 24.83
N GLU A 217 4.26 -34.60 24.25
CA GLU A 217 4.88 -35.72 24.95
C GLU A 217 6.28 -35.31 25.44
N VAL A 218 7.12 -34.80 24.55
CA VAL A 218 8.48 -34.39 24.94
C VAL A 218 8.44 -33.26 25.96
N ILE A 219 7.52 -32.29 25.86
CA ILE A 219 7.35 -31.23 26.87
C ILE A 219 6.99 -31.84 28.23
N THR A 220 6.06 -32.80 28.29
CA THR A 220 5.64 -33.41 29.55
C THR A 220 6.76 -34.19 30.26
N GLN A 221 7.72 -34.74 29.50
CA GLN A 221 8.86 -35.51 30.00
C GLN A 221 9.99 -34.64 30.62
N HIS A 222 9.95 -33.31 30.46
CA HIS A 222 10.99 -32.41 30.96
C HIS A 222 10.46 -31.50 32.07
N ASP A 223 11.39 -30.95 32.86
CA ASP A 223 11.08 -30.10 34.01
C ASP A 223 10.85 -28.64 33.57
N CYS A 224 11.59 -28.19 32.55
CA CYS A 224 11.58 -26.80 32.11
C CYS A 224 11.89 -26.70 30.61
N ILE A 225 11.21 -25.79 29.93
CA ILE A 225 11.37 -25.54 28.50
C ILE A 225 12.15 -24.24 28.31
N VAL A 226 13.22 -24.29 27.54
CA VAL A 226 13.99 -23.10 27.14
C VAL A 226 13.60 -22.77 25.70
N SER A 227 13.20 -21.53 25.44
CA SER A 227 12.76 -21.13 24.10
C SER A 227 12.85 -19.60 23.92
N ASP A 228 12.74 -19.15 22.68
CA ASP A 228 13.03 -17.78 22.25
C ASP A 228 11.80 -17.05 21.65
N TYR A 229 11.58 -17.16 20.34
CA TYR A 229 10.46 -16.62 19.58
C TYR A 229 9.63 -17.76 18.94
N SER A 230 9.64 -18.92 19.58
CA SER A 230 8.93 -20.11 19.13
C SER A 230 7.53 -20.22 19.72
N GLY A 231 6.63 -20.87 18.98
CA GLY A 231 5.31 -21.27 19.48
C GLY A 231 5.37 -22.21 20.68
N ALA A 232 6.49 -22.93 20.82
CA ALA A 232 6.74 -23.87 21.91
C ALA A 232 6.60 -23.23 23.30
N ILE A 233 6.79 -21.91 23.43
CA ILE A 233 6.56 -21.17 24.68
C ILE A 233 5.11 -21.30 25.13
N TYR A 234 4.18 -21.05 24.20
CA TYR A 234 2.75 -21.15 24.49
C TYR A 234 2.34 -22.59 24.74
N ASP A 235 2.92 -23.55 24.00
CA ASP A 235 2.63 -24.98 24.17
C ASP A 235 3.08 -25.49 25.54
N ALA A 236 4.27 -25.08 25.98
CA ALA A 236 4.83 -25.40 27.29
C ALA A 236 4.00 -24.80 28.43
N LEU A 237 3.65 -23.51 28.31
CA LEU A 237 2.79 -22.85 29.28
C LEU A 237 1.40 -23.49 29.31
N ALA A 238 0.80 -23.87 28.18
CA ALA A 238 -0.48 -24.56 28.14
C ALA A 238 -0.44 -25.90 28.89
N LEU A 239 0.65 -26.65 28.76
CA LEU A 239 0.90 -27.89 29.53
C LEU A 239 1.43 -27.63 30.96
N ARG A 240 1.38 -26.37 31.41
CA ARG A 240 1.77 -25.88 32.73
C ARG A 240 3.22 -26.22 33.12
N LYS A 241 4.12 -26.18 32.14
CA LYS A 241 5.56 -26.36 32.32
C LYS A 241 6.28 -25.02 32.46
N PRO A 242 7.24 -24.91 33.41
CA PRO A 242 8.12 -23.74 33.51
C PRO A 242 8.81 -23.42 32.18
N VAL A 243 8.90 -22.13 31.86
CA VAL A 243 9.51 -21.64 30.62
C VAL A 243 10.56 -20.57 30.90
N LEU A 244 11.75 -20.77 30.31
CA LEU A 244 12.80 -19.76 30.25
C LEU A 244 12.79 -19.08 28.88
N LEU A 245 12.53 -17.77 28.87
CA LEU A 245 12.57 -16.93 27.68
C LEU A 245 14.00 -16.47 27.42
N VAL A 246 14.58 -16.89 26.31
CA VAL A 246 15.90 -16.41 25.89
C VAL A 246 15.82 -14.92 25.54
N ASP A 247 16.55 -14.09 26.28
CA ASP A 247 16.61 -12.63 26.11
C ASP A 247 17.66 -12.21 25.05
N GLU A 248 17.56 -12.77 23.84
CA GLU A 248 18.42 -12.42 22.71
C GLU A 248 17.58 -12.32 21.43
N ILE A 249 17.60 -11.15 20.79
CA ILE A 249 16.99 -10.93 19.46
C ILE A 249 18.06 -10.53 18.47
N ASN A 250 18.00 -11.10 17.26
CA ASN A 250 18.77 -10.58 16.15
C ASN A 250 17.99 -9.45 15.46
N GLU A 251 18.31 -8.19 15.82
CA GLU A 251 17.69 -6.99 15.24
C GLU A 251 17.97 -6.79 13.73
N THR A 252 18.87 -7.60 13.15
CA THR A 252 19.16 -7.58 11.71
C THR A 252 18.49 -8.71 10.92
N SER A 253 17.75 -9.59 11.60
CA SER A 253 17.12 -10.75 10.96
C SER A 253 16.10 -10.34 9.89
N GLU A 254 16.17 -10.98 8.72
CA GLU A 254 15.18 -10.79 7.66
C GLU A 254 13.78 -11.31 8.06
N SER A 255 13.69 -12.10 9.13
CA SER A 255 12.44 -12.67 9.64
C SER A 255 11.72 -11.75 10.65
N LEU A 256 12.30 -10.60 11.03
CA LEU A 256 11.72 -9.69 12.03
C LEU A 256 10.33 -9.16 11.70
N PHE A 257 9.97 -9.10 10.42
CA PHE A 257 8.63 -8.69 9.98
C PHE A 257 7.53 -9.67 10.41
N ARG A 258 7.89 -10.89 10.82
CA ARG A 258 6.94 -11.91 11.31
C ARG A 258 6.50 -11.66 12.75
N LEU A 259 7.26 -10.88 13.51
CA LEU A 259 6.98 -10.56 14.91
C LEU A 259 6.15 -9.27 15.01
N SER A 260 5.11 -9.29 15.84
CA SER A 260 4.46 -8.07 16.34
C SER A 260 5.35 -7.36 17.37
N ASP A 261 5.01 -6.12 17.74
CA ASP A 261 5.70 -5.46 18.85
C ASP A 261 5.54 -6.24 20.17
N GLY A 262 4.36 -6.85 20.39
CA GLY A 262 4.12 -7.73 21.55
C GLY A 262 4.94 -9.02 21.52
N ASP A 263 5.17 -9.61 20.34
CA ASP A 263 6.07 -10.77 20.19
C ASP A 263 7.54 -10.41 20.49
N ARG A 264 7.94 -9.16 20.26
CA ARG A 264 9.31 -8.69 20.53
C ARG A 264 9.53 -8.48 22.02
N THR A 265 8.59 -7.81 22.69
CA THR A 265 8.72 -7.52 24.13
C THR A 265 8.39 -8.74 24.99
N ARG A 266 7.49 -9.62 24.54
CA ARG A 266 7.01 -10.83 25.26
C ARG A 266 6.42 -10.50 26.63
N ASP A 267 5.96 -9.27 26.85
CA ASP A 267 5.42 -8.78 28.13
C ASP A 267 4.23 -9.61 28.61
N SER A 268 3.38 -10.04 27.67
CA SER A 268 2.21 -10.87 27.98
C SER A 268 2.54 -12.26 28.52
N LEU A 269 3.77 -12.74 28.31
CA LEU A 269 4.27 -14.04 28.76
C LEU A 269 5.13 -13.92 30.03
N ALA A 270 5.70 -12.74 30.29
CA ALA A 270 6.62 -12.49 31.39
C ALA A 270 6.00 -12.65 32.79
N GLN A 271 4.67 -12.76 32.88
CA GLN A 271 3.98 -13.06 34.14
C GLN A 271 4.03 -14.53 34.55
N LEU A 272 4.19 -15.47 33.59
CA LEU A 272 4.24 -16.92 33.83
C LEU A 272 5.59 -17.55 33.44
N ALA A 273 6.27 -16.97 32.47
CA ALA A 273 7.62 -17.37 32.06
C ALA A 273 8.67 -16.43 32.67
N ALA A 274 9.94 -16.84 32.65
CA ALA A 274 11.03 -16.03 33.19
C ALA A 274 12.11 -15.78 32.12
N PHE A 275 12.55 -14.53 31.98
CA PHE A 275 13.71 -14.22 31.13
C PHE A 275 14.98 -14.87 31.68
N TRP A 276 15.79 -15.40 30.75
CA TRP A 276 17.08 -16.00 31.00
C TRP A 276 18.06 -15.56 29.91
N ARG A 277 19.28 -15.24 30.31
CA ARG A 277 20.37 -14.84 29.42
C ARG A 277 21.40 -15.96 29.33
N PRO A 278 21.90 -16.27 28.12
CA PRO A 278 23.02 -17.20 27.97
C PRO A 278 24.20 -16.82 28.85
N GLY A 279 24.63 -17.75 29.71
CA GLY A 279 25.70 -17.55 30.68
C GLY A 279 25.22 -17.41 32.14
N ASP A 280 23.94 -17.11 32.37
CA ASP A 280 23.38 -17.05 33.73
C ASP A 280 22.97 -18.44 34.24
N PRO A 281 23.05 -18.72 35.57
CA PRO A 281 22.47 -19.92 36.14
C PRO A 281 20.95 -19.99 35.94
N VAL A 282 20.44 -21.16 35.53
CA VAL A 282 19.01 -21.36 35.23
C VAL A 282 18.11 -21.47 36.46
N GLY A 283 18.66 -21.86 37.62
CA GLY A 283 17.86 -22.21 38.81
C GLY A 283 16.95 -21.07 39.29
N GLY A 284 17.46 -19.83 39.32
CA GLY A 284 16.67 -18.68 39.74
C GLY A 284 15.53 -18.32 38.76
N ALA A 285 15.78 -18.47 37.45
CA ALA A 285 14.75 -18.22 36.44
C ALA A 285 13.70 -19.34 36.44
N TYR A 286 14.12 -20.59 36.61
CA TYR A 286 13.24 -21.75 36.76
C TYR A 286 12.30 -21.57 37.95
N GLU A 287 12.80 -21.25 39.14
CA GLU A 287 11.98 -21.08 40.33
C GLU A 287 10.97 -19.93 40.20
N ARG A 288 11.32 -18.84 39.48
CA ARG A 288 10.36 -17.76 39.19
C ARG A 288 9.22 -18.22 38.30
N SER A 289 9.51 -18.89 37.18
CA SER A 289 8.47 -19.39 36.28
C SER A 289 7.64 -20.49 36.95
N ARG A 290 8.27 -21.41 37.68
CA ARG A 290 7.59 -22.45 38.48
C ARG A 290 6.66 -21.86 39.53
N GLY A 291 7.14 -20.85 40.27
CA GLY A 291 6.37 -20.15 41.29
C GLY A 291 5.15 -19.44 40.70
N ALA A 292 5.31 -18.76 39.56
CA ALA A 292 4.21 -18.12 38.87
C ALA A 292 3.16 -19.13 38.35
N LEU A 293 3.59 -20.26 37.80
CA LEU A 293 2.69 -21.32 37.33
C LEU A 293 1.99 -22.08 38.46
N ALA A 294 2.45 -21.97 39.70
CA ALA A 294 1.76 -22.53 40.87
C ALA A 294 0.51 -21.73 41.26
N ASP A 295 0.37 -20.49 40.79
CA ASP A 295 -0.82 -19.66 40.95
C ASP A 295 -1.90 -20.10 39.92
N ASP A 296 -2.98 -20.70 40.42
CA ASP A 296 -4.09 -21.20 39.59
C ASP A 296 -4.82 -20.06 38.86
N ASP A 297 -4.93 -18.87 39.46
CA ASP A 297 -5.66 -17.75 38.86
C ASP A 297 -4.86 -17.14 37.70
N LEU A 298 -3.55 -16.96 37.88
CA LEU A 298 -2.66 -16.48 36.82
C LEU A 298 -2.60 -17.47 35.65
N TYR A 299 -2.51 -18.77 35.95
CA TYR A 299 -2.53 -19.81 34.93
C TYR A 299 -3.86 -19.86 34.18
N ALA A 300 -5.00 -19.84 34.90
CA ALA A 300 -6.33 -19.83 34.30
C ALA A 300 -6.55 -18.59 33.42
N ALA A 301 -6.07 -17.42 33.82
CA ALA A 301 -6.14 -16.19 33.02
C ALA A 301 -5.38 -16.33 31.69
N PHE A 302 -4.21 -16.96 31.69
CA PHE A 302 -3.46 -17.27 30.48
C PHE A 302 -4.22 -18.26 29.58
N VAL A 303 -4.70 -19.37 30.14
CA VAL A 303 -5.44 -20.38 29.37
C VAL A 303 -6.69 -19.77 28.74
N ASN A 304 -7.52 -19.08 29.52
CA ASN A 304 -8.75 -18.44 29.04
C ASN A 304 -8.49 -17.36 27.99
N ARG A 305 -7.32 -16.71 28.03
CA ARG A 305 -6.94 -15.75 27.00
C ARG A 305 -6.66 -16.44 25.67
N TYR A 306 -5.85 -17.50 25.66
CA TYR A 306 -5.25 -18.02 24.44
C TYR A 306 -5.88 -19.32 23.91
N PHE A 307 -6.55 -20.09 24.75
CA PHE A 307 -7.03 -21.43 24.44
C PHE A 307 -8.50 -21.63 24.83
N THR A 308 -9.17 -22.54 24.14
CA THR A 308 -10.43 -23.15 24.54
C THR A 308 -10.32 -24.67 24.40
N ASN A 309 -11.23 -25.43 25.00
CA ASN A 309 -11.27 -26.91 24.91
C ASN A 309 -9.91 -27.61 25.15
N LEU A 310 -9.10 -27.10 26.09
CA LEU A 310 -7.75 -27.60 26.34
C LEU A 310 -7.81 -29.10 26.70
N GLY A 311 -7.15 -29.96 25.90
CA GLY A 311 -7.15 -31.42 26.08
C GLY A 311 -8.27 -32.19 25.37
N ALA A 312 -9.25 -31.49 24.79
CA ALA A 312 -10.38 -32.08 24.07
C ALA A 312 -10.74 -31.28 22.81
N SER A 313 -9.73 -30.76 22.12
CA SER A 313 -9.93 -29.86 20.98
C SER A 313 -10.23 -30.62 19.69
N GLY A 314 -9.74 -31.85 19.54
CA GLY A 314 -9.93 -32.70 18.35
C GLY A 314 -11.41 -32.95 18.03
N VAL A 315 -12.23 -33.23 19.05
CA VAL A 315 -13.68 -33.39 18.88
C VAL A 315 -14.36 -32.09 18.45
N ALA A 316 -13.93 -30.93 18.96
CA ALA A 316 -14.47 -29.63 18.58
C ALA A 316 -14.08 -29.27 17.13
N CYS A 317 -12.83 -29.53 16.74
CA CYS A 317 -12.36 -29.39 15.37
C CYS A 317 -13.15 -30.27 14.39
N ALA A 318 -13.33 -31.56 14.71
CA ALA A 318 -14.07 -32.51 13.88
C ALA A 318 -15.52 -32.07 13.66
N ARG A 319 -16.21 -31.66 14.74
CA ARG A 319 -17.57 -31.12 14.66
C ARG A 319 -17.65 -29.88 13.76
N ALA A 320 -16.73 -28.94 13.92
CA ALA A 320 -16.70 -27.73 13.11
C ALA A 320 -16.48 -28.03 11.61
N ILE A 321 -15.67 -29.03 11.29
CA ILE A 321 -15.46 -29.52 9.92
C ILE A 321 -16.74 -30.16 9.36
N GLU A 322 -17.40 -31.02 10.13
CA GLU A 322 -18.65 -31.69 9.72
C GLU A 322 -19.81 -30.70 9.57
N ASP A 323 -19.89 -29.69 10.43
CA ASP A 323 -20.87 -28.60 10.34
C ASP A 323 -20.64 -27.77 9.08
N LEU A 324 -19.39 -27.43 8.77
CA LEU A 324 -19.04 -26.74 7.53
C LEU A 324 -19.40 -27.57 6.30
N ALA A 325 -19.12 -28.86 6.29
CA ALA A 325 -19.44 -29.74 5.16
C ALA A 325 -20.95 -29.84 4.91
N ARG A 326 -21.78 -29.81 5.97
CA ARG A 326 -23.25 -29.81 5.87
C ARG A 326 -23.81 -28.44 5.50
N GLY A 327 -23.23 -27.38 6.04
CA GLY A 327 -23.71 -26.01 5.88
C GLY A 327 -23.17 -25.27 4.66
N GLY A 328 -22.05 -25.71 4.08
CA GLY A 328 -21.34 -25.00 3.02
C GLY A 328 -20.62 -23.75 3.52
N ASP A 329 -20.03 -23.00 2.59
CA ASP A 329 -19.33 -21.75 2.91
C ASP A 329 -20.33 -20.63 3.24
N GLN A 330 -20.31 -20.16 4.48
CA GLN A 330 -21.20 -19.12 5.02
C GLN A 330 -20.49 -17.76 5.16
N ALA A 331 -19.43 -17.51 4.38
CA ALA A 331 -18.70 -16.25 4.41
C ALA A 331 -19.61 -15.04 4.11
N ASP A 332 -19.52 -14.00 4.94
CA ASP A 332 -20.20 -12.74 4.70
C ASP A 332 -19.59 -11.96 3.53
N PHE A 333 -20.29 -10.90 3.10
CA PHE A 333 -19.83 -10.06 1.99
C PHE A 333 -18.42 -9.48 2.21
N GLY A 334 -18.07 -9.09 3.44
CA GLY A 334 -16.76 -8.52 3.76
C GLY A 334 -15.63 -9.53 3.58
N VAL A 335 -15.81 -10.75 4.11
CA VAL A 335 -14.89 -11.86 3.93
C VAL A 335 -14.71 -12.19 2.44
N VAL A 336 -15.81 -12.23 1.68
CA VAL A 336 -15.77 -12.48 0.23
C VAL A 336 -14.98 -11.39 -0.50
N GLN A 337 -15.16 -10.11 -0.15
CA GLN A 337 -14.39 -9.01 -0.77
C GLN A 337 -12.88 -9.11 -0.49
N VAL A 338 -12.49 -9.46 0.74
CA VAL A 338 -11.09 -9.67 1.10
C VAL A 338 -10.52 -10.87 0.35
N ARG A 339 -11.26 -11.99 0.32
CA ARG A 339 -10.88 -13.22 -0.39
C ARG A 339 -10.63 -12.96 -1.87
N GLU A 340 -11.54 -12.30 -2.56
CA GLU A 340 -11.43 -12.01 -3.99
C GLU A 340 -10.35 -10.97 -4.31
N THR A 341 -10.15 -9.98 -3.43
CA THR A 341 -9.07 -9.01 -3.58
C THR A 341 -7.70 -9.66 -3.44
N LEU A 342 -7.54 -10.56 -2.47
CA LEU A 342 -6.30 -11.30 -2.30
C LEU A 342 -6.04 -12.24 -3.48
N ARG A 343 -7.08 -12.94 -3.98
CA ARG A 343 -6.98 -13.81 -5.17
C ARG A 343 -6.45 -13.05 -6.38
N ARG A 344 -7.00 -11.86 -6.65
CA ARG A 344 -6.53 -10.96 -7.71
C ARG A 344 -5.07 -10.54 -7.50
N TYR A 345 -4.72 -10.12 -6.28
CA TYR A 345 -3.36 -9.68 -5.96
C TYR A 345 -2.31 -10.78 -6.14
N VAL A 346 -2.59 -12.00 -5.66
CA VAL A 346 -1.68 -13.15 -5.77
C VAL A 346 -1.55 -13.61 -7.21
N THR A 347 -2.65 -13.69 -7.95
CA THR A 347 -2.66 -14.06 -9.37
C THR A 347 -1.80 -13.09 -10.19
N GLU A 348 -1.99 -11.79 -9.97
CA GLU A 348 -1.23 -10.77 -10.66
C GLU A 348 0.26 -10.80 -10.27
N ASN A 349 0.59 -11.00 -9.00
CA ASN A 349 1.98 -11.15 -8.57
C ASN A 349 2.66 -12.39 -9.17
N ARG A 350 1.96 -13.53 -9.23
CA ARG A 350 2.47 -14.74 -9.90
C ARG A 350 2.74 -14.47 -11.38
N ARG A 351 1.82 -13.79 -12.07
CA ARG A 351 2.00 -13.35 -13.46
C ARG A 351 3.23 -12.47 -13.64
N LEU A 352 3.37 -11.43 -12.80
CA LEU A 352 4.49 -10.50 -12.83
C LEU A 352 5.83 -11.19 -12.54
N ARG A 353 5.87 -12.12 -11.57
CA ARG A 353 7.07 -12.92 -11.26
C ARG A 353 7.44 -13.86 -12.42
N ALA A 354 6.47 -14.52 -13.03
CA ALA A 354 6.70 -15.36 -14.20
C ALA A 354 7.25 -14.52 -15.37
N GLU A 355 6.66 -13.36 -15.64
CA GLU A 355 7.18 -12.41 -16.64
C GLU A 355 8.60 -11.95 -16.31
N ALA A 356 8.90 -11.64 -15.04
CA ALA A 356 10.23 -11.24 -14.60
C ALA A 356 11.25 -12.39 -14.76
N LYS A 357 10.88 -13.64 -14.47
CA LYS A 357 11.72 -14.83 -14.67
C LYS A 357 12.02 -15.03 -16.15
N VAL A 358 11.03 -14.90 -17.04
CA VAL A 358 11.22 -14.95 -18.49
C VAL A 358 12.12 -13.81 -18.97
N ARG A 359 11.93 -12.58 -18.46
CA ARG A 359 12.80 -11.43 -18.78
C ARG A 359 14.24 -11.64 -18.30
N ARG A 360 14.45 -12.18 -17.09
CA ARG A 360 15.78 -12.52 -16.55
C ARG A 360 16.45 -13.64 -17.33
N ALA A 361 15.71 -14.69 -17.72
CA ALA A 361 16.24 -15.76 -18.57
C ALA A 361 16.64 -15.26 -19.96
N LYS A 362 15.85 -14.35 -20.54
CA LYS A 362 16.16 -13.70 -21.82
C LYS A 362 17.35 -12.73 -21.70
N ALA A 363 17.45 -11.98 -20.61
CA ALA A 363 18.60 -11.14 -20.30
C ALA A 363 19.87 -11.96 -20.05
N GLY A 364 19.78 -13.07 -19.31
CA GLY A 364 20.89 -14.00 -19.04
C GLY A 364 21.42 -14.71 -20.30
N ARG A 365 20.53 -15.09 -21.24
CA ARG A 365 20.95 -15.53 -22.59
C ARG A 365 21.66 -14.41 -23.34
N SER A 366 21.12 -13.18 -23.33
CA SER A 366 21.78 -12.04 -23.99
C SER A 366 23.12 -11.66 -23.36
N VAL A 367 23.31 -11.93 -22.06
CA VAL A 367 24.57 -11.71 -21.34
C VAL A 367 25.57 -12.82 -21.65
N ARG A 368 25.16 -14.09 -21.72
CA ARG A 368 26.03 -15.19 -22.20
C ARG A 368 26.41 -15.03 -23.68
N GLU A 369 25.49 -14.58 -24.52
CA GLU A 369 25.77 -14.24 -25.92
C GLU A 369 26.70 -13.02 -26.01
N ARG A 370 26.50 -11.99 -25.18
CA ARG A 370 27.40 -10.83 -25.12
C ARG A 370 28.78 -11.16 -24.55
N ILE A 371 28.89 -12.05 -23.57
CA ILE A 371 30.18 -12.50 -23.00
C ILE A 371 30.90 -13.43 -24.00
N GLY A 372 30.15 -14.31 -24.69
CA GLY A 372 30.68 -15.12 -25.79
C GLY A 372 31.15 -14.29 -26.99
N PHE A 373 30.50 -13.15 -27.26
CA PHE A 373 30.92 -12.20 -28.30
C PHE A 373 32.04 -11.24 -27.83
N ALA A 374 32.09 -10.91 -26.53
CA ALA A 374 33.10 -10.01 -25.95
C ALA A 374 34.48 -10.66 -25.77
N ILE A 375 34.56 -11.99 -25.71
CA ILE A 375 35.86 -12.68 -25.66
C ILE A 375 36.52 -12.78 -27.06
N ALA A 376 35.78 -12.51 -28.14
CA ALA A 376 36.30 -12.68 -29.50
C ALA A 376 36.68 -11.38 -30.25
N GLN A 377 36.29 -10.18 -29.80
CA GLN A 377 36.62 -8.94 -30.52
C GLN A 377 36.79 -7.70 -29.62
N ASP A 378 37.95 -7.57 -28.98
CA ASP A 378 38.45 -6.25 -28.59
C ASP A 378 39.86 -6.06 -29.15
N THR A 379 39.94 -5.47 -30.35
CA THR A 379 41.18 -4.88 -30.88
C THR A 379 41.08 -3.35 -30.79
N PRO A 380 42.19 -2.61 -30.55
CA PRO A 380 42.18 -1.16 -30.30
C PRO A 380 41.53 -0.27 -31.37
N ARG A 381 41.23 -0.80 -32.57
CA ARG A 381 40.62 -0.06 -33.69
C ARG A 381 39.14 0.32 -33.46
N THR A 382 38.37 -0.46 -32.72
CA THR A 382 36.93 -0.21 -32.52
C THR A 382 36.65 0.91 -31.51
N LEU A 383 37.58 1.16 -30.59
CA LEU A 383 37.47 2.26 -29.62
C LEU A 383 37.71 3.63 -30.30
N LEU A 384 38.71 3.72 -31.18
CA LEU A 384 38.99 4.93 -31.96
C LEU A 384 37.81 5.32 -32.88
N ALA A 385 37.20 4.35 -33.55
CA ALA A 385 36.05 4.59 -34.43
C ALA A 385 34.81 5.12 -33.68
N LYS A 386 34.61 4.70 -32.43
CA LYS A 386 33.51 5.19 -31.57
C LYS A 386 33.76 6.62 -31.06
N VAL A 387 35.01 6.96 -30.76
CA VAL A 387 35.40 8.31 -30.36
C VAL A 387 35.30 9.27 -31.55
N GLU A 388 35.75 8.87 -32.73
CA GLU A 388 35.61 9.65 -33.96
C GLU A 388 34.13 9.84 -34.37
N SER A 389 33.30 8.81 -34.25
CA SER A 389 31.86 8.89 -34.52
C SER A 389 31.14 9.85 -33.58
N ARG A 390 31.59 9.96 -32.32
CA ARG A 390 31.05 10.89 -31.33
C ARG A 390 31.52 12.33 -31.58
N ALA A 391 32.78 12.50 -31.98
CA ALA A 391 33.33 13.79 -32.39
C ALA A 391 32.65 14.33 -33.66
N ARG A 392 32.42 13.49 -34.68
CA ARG A 392 31.69 13.86 -35.91
C ARG A 392 30.23 14.24 -35.63
N ARG A 393 29.56 13.56 -34.70
CA ARG A 393 28.19 13.90 -34.27
C ARG A 393 28.12 15.21 -33.49
N LEU A 394 29.12 15.51 -32.66
CA LEU A 394 29.22 16.79 -31.96
C LEU A 394 29.54 17.95 -32.93
N ALA A 395 30.42 17.73 -33.91
CA ALA A 395 30.72 18.70 -34.96
C ALA A 395 29.51 18.99 -35.87
N ALA A 396 28.75 17.96 -36.25
CA ALA A 396 27.51 18.11 -37.02
C ALA A 396 26.41 18.87 -36.25
N ARG A 397 26.43 18.81 -34.91
CA ARG A 397 25.49 19.52 -34.03
C ARG A 397 25.90 20.99 -33.80
N ALA A 398 27.19 21.28 -33.87
CA ALA A 398 27.73 22.65 -33.83
C ALA A 398 27.48 23.41 -35.14
N LEU A 399 27.62 22.75 -36.30
CA LEU A 399 27.37 23.37 -37.62
C LEU A 399 25.89 23.76 -37.85
N ARG A 400 24.92 23.08 -37.21
CA ARG A 400 23.49 23.38 -37.34
C ARG A 400 23.03 24.58 -36.50
N ARG A 401 23.90 25.20 -35.70
CA ARG A 401 23.58 26.36 -34.86
C ARG A 401 23.96 27.71 -35.48
N SER A 402 24.49 27.73 -36.69
CA SER A 402 24.93 28.96 -37.38
C SER A 402 24.53 28.93 -38.85
N GLY A 403 23.45 29.64 -39.21
CA GLY A 403 23.09 29.94 -40.61
C GLY A 403 21.57 29.89 -40.88
N PRO A 404 21.00 30.86 -41.63
CA PRO A 404 19.55 31.08 -41.73
C PRO A 404 18.85 30.18 -42.76
N SER A 405 17.55 30.01 -42.53
CA SER A 405 16.46 29.60 -43.44
C SER A 405 16.83 29.12 -44.85
N ALA A 406 16.48 27.87 -45.15
CA ALA A 406 16.19 27.44 -46.51
C ALA A 406 14.94 26.55 -46.51
N VAL A 407 13.95 27.02 -47.27
CA VAL A 407 12.66 26.45 -47.61
C VAL A 407 12.80 25.00 -48.09
N ASP A 408 11.94 24.11 -47.60
CA ASP A 408 11.60 22.88 -48.32
C ASP A 408 10.09 22.69 -48.35
N ALA A 409 9.63 22.25 -49.52
CA ALA A 409 8.29 22.40 -50.03
C ALA A 409 7.41 21.20 -49.68
N SER A 410 6.49 21.41 -48.74
CA SER A 410 5.24 20.65 -48.67
C SER A 410 4.17 21.60 -48.14
N GLY A 411 3.25 22.01 -49.01
CA GLY A 411 2.25 23.04 -48.74
C GLY A 411 1.17 22.60 -47.74
N ALA A 412 1.52 22.54 -46.46
CA ALA A 412 0.59 22.61 -45.35
C ALA A 412 0.75 23.99 -44.67
N PRO A 413 -0.33 24.73 -44.37
CA PRO A 413 -0.20 26.02 -43.70
C PRO A 413 0.34 25.80 -42.28
N ASP A 414 1.52 26.34 -41.98
CA ASP A 414 1.99 26.53 -40.61
C ASP A 414 1.21 27.70 -40.03
N ASP A 415 0.23 27.43 -39.17
CA ASP A 415 -0.59 28.46 -38.51
C ASP A 415 0.10 29.08 -37.28
N GLY A 416 1.36 28.71 -37.02
CA GLY A 416 2.15 29.19 -35.89
C GLY A 416 1.66 28.67 -34.52
N ARG A 417 0.73 27.71 -34.47
CA ARG A 417 0.23 27.16 -33.20
C ARG A 417 1.21 26.14 -32.63
N ARG A 418 1.65 26.37 -31.39
CA ARG A 418 2.44 25.41 -30.61
C ARG A 418 1.54 24.38 -29.94
N LEU A 419 2.01 23.14 -29.82
CA LEU A 419 1.31 22.13 -29.03
C LEU A 419 1.42 22.44 -27.52
N SER A 420 0.28 22.49 -26.85
CA SER A 420 0.21 22.78 -25.41
C SER A 420 0.91 21.70 -24.57
N VAL A 421 1.57 22.09 -23.47
CA VAL A 421 2.10 21.19 -22.44
C VAL A 421 1.02 20.64 -21.52
N VAL A 422 -0.20 21.19 -21.59
CA VAL A 422 -1.35 20.77 -20.79
C VAL A 422 -1.94 19.51 -21.36
N PRO A 423 -1.92 18.38 -20.62
CA PRO A 423 -2.30 17.09 -21.16
C PRO A 423 -3.66 17.05 -21.86
N ARG A 424 -4.70 17.64 -21.27
CA ARG A 424 -6.05 17.66 -21.88
C ARG A 424 -6.12 18.49 -23.17
N VAL A 425 -5.43 19.63 -23.24
CA VAL A 425 -5.43 20.52 -24.42
C VAL A 425 -4.65 19.84 -25.54
N ARG A 426 -3.47 19.31 -25.20
CA ARG A 426 -2.65 18.50 -26.10
C ARG A 426 -3.42 17.30 -26.66
N ARG A 427 -4.18 16.60 -25.82
CA ARG A 427 -4.99 15.45 -26.23
C ARG A 427 -6.05 15.83 -27.25
N ALA A 428 -6.76 16.92 -27.01
CA ALA A 428 -7.80 17.41 -27.91
C ALA A 428 -7.23 17.83 -29.28
N GLU A 429 -6.05 18.47 -29.28
CA GLU A 429 -5.38 18.84 -30.54
C GLU A 429 -4.91 17.61 -31.31
N LEU A 430 -4.28 16.66 -30.62
CA LEU A 430 -3.85 15.40 -31.23
C LEU A 430 -5.04 14.59 -31.75
N ASP A 431 -6.18 14.59 -31.06
CA ASP A 431 -7.39 13.90 -31.51
C ASP A 431 -7.88 14.47 -32.83
N ARG A 432 -7.89 15.82 -32.96
CA ARG A 432 -8.23 16.50 -34.22
C ARG A 432 -7.29 16.08 -35.35
N LEU A 433 -5.98 16.08 -35.09
CA LEU A 433 -4.97 15.70 -36.10
C LEU A 433 -5.07 14.22 -36.51
N VAL A 434 -5.28 13.32 -35.55
CA VAL A 434 -5.43 11.87 -35.83
C VAL A 434 -6.70 11.61 -36.64
N ARG A 435 -7.82 12.24 -36.29
CA ARG A 435 -9.09 12.13 -37.04
C ARG A 435 -8.95 12.66 -38.47
N ALA A 436 -8.35 13.83 -38.64
CA ALA A 436 -8.09 14.38 -39.96
C ALA A 436 -7.20 13.46 -40.81
N ALA A 437 -6.19 12.83 -40.21
CA ALA A 437 -5.34 11.85 -40.89
C ALA A 437 -6.13 10.59 -41.28
N PHE A 438 -7.04 10.13 -40.43
CA PHE A 438 -7.93 8.99 -40.73
C PHE A 438 -8.91 9.31 -41.86
N ASP A 439 -9.54 10.48 -41.84
CA ASP A 439 -10.45 10.95 -42.88
C ASP A 439 -9.73 11.02 -44.24
N ALA A 440 -8.51 11.59 -44.26
CA ALA A 440 -7.70 11.69 -45.48
C ALA A 440 -7.28 10.32 -46.06
N HIS A 441 -7.22 9.28 -45.23
CA HIS A 441 -6.89 7.91 -45.64
C HIS A 441 -8.12 7.01 -45.82
N GLY A 442 -9.33 7.55 -45.67
CA GLY A 442 -10.59 6.81 -45.78
C GLY A 442 -10.73 5.69 -44.74
N ILE A 443 -10.23 5.92 -43.53
CA ILE A 443 -10.28 4.97 -42.42
C ILE A 443 -11.56 5.22 -41.61
N ALA A 444 -12.41 4.20 -41.47
CA ALA A 444 -13.56 4.30 -40.60
C ALA A 444 -13.12 4.20 -39.13
N TYR A 445 -13.56 5.13 -38.30
CA TYR A 445 -13.26 5.13 -36.86
C TYR A 445 -14.47 5.56 -36.02
N ARG A 446 -14.40 5.19 -34.74
CA ARG A 446 -15.40 5.55 -33.73
C ARG A 446 -14.71 5.97 -32.44
N GLY A 447 -15.19 7.06 -31.85
CA GLY A 447 -14.51 7.71 -30.74
C GLY A 447 -15.24 7.56 -29.43
N TRP A 448 -14.49 7.27 -28.37
CA TRP A 448 -14.94 7.38 -26.99
C TRP A 448 -14.01 8.33 -26.22
N SER A 449 -14.59 9.29 -25.50
CA SER A 449 -13.86 10.34 -24.81
C SER A 449 -14.27 10.44 -23.35
N SER A 450 -13.29 10.67 -22.48
CA SER A 450 -13.46 11.12 -21.09
C SER A 450 -12.51 12.30 -20.83
N PRO A 451 -12.63 13.02 -19.69
CA PRO A 451 -11.66 14.05 -19.31
C PRO A 451 -10.19 13.58 -19.31
N TYR A 452 -9.96 12.26 -19.19
CA TYR A 452 -8.64 11.65 -19.01
C TYR A 452 -8.17 10.80 -20.19
N THR A 453 -9.06 10.46 -21.11
CA THR A 453 -8.76 9.51 -22.18
C THR A 453 -9.50 9.87 -23.44
N GLN A 454 -8.83 9.68 -24.56
CA GLN A 454 -9.42 9.78 -25.88
C GLN A 454 -9.08 8.49 -26.61
N ILE A 455 -10.09 7.73 -27.00
CA ILE A 455 -9.93 6.42 -27.64
C ILE A 455 -10.62 6.43 -29.00
N LEU A 456 -9.91 6.04 -30.05
CA LEU A 456 -10.43 5.84 -31.40
C LEU A 456 -10.36 4.35 -31.74
N GLY A 457 -11.51 3.70 -31.84
CA GLY A 457 -11.63 2.34 -32.34
C GLY A 457 -11.51 2.31 -33.86
N VAL A 458 -10.68 1.41 -34.39
CA VAL A 458 -10.50 1.16 -35.83
C VAL A 458 -10.42 -0.35 -36.09
N ARG A 459 -10.88 -0.81 -37.25
CA ARG A 459 -10.79 -2.24 -37.60
C ARG A 459 -9.34 -2.67 -37.71
N ALA A 460 -9.00 -3.82 -37.16
CA ALA A 460 -7.65 -4.37 -37.22
C ALA A 460 -7.19 -4.64 -38.66
N ASP A 461 -8.14 -4.94 -39.57
CA ASP A 461 -7.90 -5.08 -41.01
C ASP A 461 -7.32 -3.79 -41.65
N ASP A 462 -7.55 -2.63 -41.02
CA ASP A 462 -7.05 -1.34 -41.47
C ASP A 462 -5.70 -0.95 -40.87
N ALA A 463 -5.05 -1.83 -40.10
CA ALA A 463 -3.81 -1.52 -39.38
C ALA A 463 -2.71 -0.92 -40.28
N ASP A 464 -2.56 -1.40 -41.52
CA ASP A 464 -1.61 -0.86 -42.49
C ASP A 464 -1.95 0.59 -42.92
N ARG A 465 -3.24 0.87 -43.12
CA ARG A 465 -3.73 2.21 -43.48
C ARG A 465 -3.57 3.16 -42.29
N VAL A 466 -3.96 2.71 -41.10
CA VAL A 466 -3.83 3.44 -39.84
C VAL A 466 -2.35 3.75 -39.57
N TYR A 467 -1.45 2.79 -39.75
CA TYR A 467 -0.01 2.99 -39.63
C TYR A 467 0.48 4.11 -40.55
N ARG A 468 0.09 4.11 -41.83
CA ARG A 468 0.48 5.17 -42.79
C ARG A 468 -0.10 6.53 -42.39
N ALA A 469 -1.37 6.56 -41.99
CA ALA A 469 -2.03 7.77 -41.53
C ALA A 469 -1.32 8.37 -40.32
N VAL A 470 -1.04 7.58 -39.28
CA VAL A 470 -0.33 8.02 -38.07
C VAL A 470 1.08 8.49 -38.40
N LYS A 471 1.81 7.76 -39.27
CA LYS A 471 3.17 8.13 -39.69
C LYS A 471 3.21 9.45 -40.47
N GLY A 472 2.12 9.79 -41.16
CA GLY A 472 1.95 11.02 -41.93
C GLY A 472 1.41 12.21 -41.14
N ILE A 473 1.13 12.07 -39.84
CA ILE A 473 0.67 13.19 -39.01
C ILE A 473 1.77 14.25 -38.94
N ALA A 474 1.47 15.42 -39.49
CA ALA A 474 2.29 16.61 -39.34
C ALA A 474 1.96 17.28 -38.00
N LEU A 475 2.97 17.48 -37.17
CA LEU A 475 2.89 18.30 -35.95
C LEU A 475 3.51 19.68 -36.22
N PRO A 476 3.22 20.69 -35.37
CA PRO A 476 3.93 21.97 -35.39
C PRO A 476 5.46 21.80 -35.39
N ALA A 477 6.18 22.76 -35.98
CA ALA A 477 7.64 22.66 -36.20
C ALA A 477 8.46 22.45 -34.92
N ASP A 478 7.91 22.83 -33.75
CA ASP A 478 8.49 22.63 -32.43
C ASP A 478 7.89 21.42 -31.70
N ALA A 479 7.37 20.42 -32.39
CA ALA A 479 6.92 19.19 -31.77
C ALA A 479 7.30 17.96 -32.58
N GLU A 480 7.67 16.89 -31.88
CA GLU A 480 8.03 15.61 -32.47
C GLU A 480 6.97 14.56 -32.14
N LEU A 481 6.52 13.82 -33.15
CA LEU A 481 5.55 12.74 -32.99
C LEU A 481 6.15 11.64 -32.13
N VAL A 482 5.43 11.22 -31.09
CA VAL A 482 5.81 10.07 -30.28
C VAL A 482 4.68 9.05 -30.32
N VAL A 483 4.99 7.83 -30.72
CA VAL A 483 4.01 6.75 -30.81
C VAL A 483 4.41 5.63 -29.87
N TRP A 484 3.54 5.29 -28.93
CA TRP A 484 3.75 4.15 -28.05
C TRP A 484 3.07 2.92 -28.64
N THR A 485 3.88 1.89 -28.90
CA THR A 485 3.44 0.58 -29.40
C THR A 485 3.77 -0.50 -28.37
N GLY A 486 2.97 -1.56 -28.30
CA GLY A 486 3.17 -2.71 -27.42
C GLY A 486 1.88 -3.28 -26.83
N ALA A 487 2.05 -4.06 -25.75
CA ALA A 487 0.98 -4.76 -25.04
C ALA A 487 1.16 -4.61 -23.52
N GLY A 488 0.07 -4.41 -22.80
CA GLY A 488 0.07 -4.27 -21.33
C GLY A 488 1.09 -3.25 -20.78
N ALA A 489 2.03 -3.69 -19.93
CA ALA A 489 3.07 -2.84 -19.34
C ALA A 489 4.32 -2.65 -20.24
N LYS A 490 4.31 -3.17 -21.48
CA LYS A 490 5.48 -3.19 -22.39
C LYS A 490 5.42 -2.14 -23.51
N TYR A 491 4.61 -1.09 -23.36
CA TYR A 491 4.60 0.02 -24.31
C TYR A 491 5.98 0.67 -24.43
N ARG A 492 6.46 0.86 -25.65
CA ARG A 492 7.72 1.54 -25.94
C ARG A 492 7.44 2.78 -26.78
N PRO A 493 7.99 3.95 -26.40
CA PRO A 493 7.94 5.12 -27.27
C PRO A 493 8.80 4.87 -28.50
N ARG A 494 8.30 5.29 -29.66
CA ARG A 494 9.03 5.49 -30.91
C ARG A 494 9.06 7.00 -31.15
N GLU A 495 10.25 7.59 -31.09
CA GLU A 495 10.41 9.04 -31.27
C GLU A 495 10.59 9.32 -32.76
N GLY A 496 9.64 10.06 -33.34
CA GLY A 496 9.58 10.36 -34.75
C GLY A 496 8.98 9.25 -35.62
N ALA A 497 8.42 9.67 -36.76
CA ALA A 497 7.80 8.78 -37.75
C ALA A 497 8.77 7.71 -38.30
N ALA A 498 10.08 7.99 -38.32
CA ALA A 498 11.10 7.08 -38.85
C ALA A 498 11.35 5.85 -37.97
N GLU A 499 11.14 5.96 -36.65
CA GLU A 499 11.31 4.84 -35.71
C GLU A 499 10.09 3.92 -35.63
N LEU A 500 8.95 4.33 -36.21
CA LEU A 500 7.72 3.55 -36.19
C LEU A 500 7.72 2.48 -37.29
N LEU A 501 7.82 1.21 -36.87
CA LEU A 501 7.74 0.05 -37.75
C LEU A 501 6.31 -0.49 -37.81
N LEU A 502 5.88 -0.90 -39.00
CA LEU A 502 4.55 -1.50 -39.20
C LEU A 502 4.37 -2.78 -38.36
N SER A 503 5.43 -3.60 -38.23
CA SER A 503 5.41 -4.80 -37.41
C SER A 503 5.14 -4.52 -35.93
N ASP A 504 5.69 -3.43 -35.39
CA ASP A 504 5.48 -3.03 -34.00
C ASP A 504 4.05 -2.50 -33.80
N PHE A 505 3.55 -1.74 -34.77
CA PHE A 505 2.19 -1.20 -34.78
C PHE A 505 1.16 -2.33 -34.83
N ALA A 506 1.28 -3.25 -35.80
CA ALA A 506 0.35 -4.35 -36.01
C ALA A 506 0.36 -5.39 -34.87
N ALA A 507 1.49 -5.56 -34.16
CA ALA A 507 1.58 -6.46 -33.01
C ALA A 507 1.06 -5.83 -31.70
N SER A 508 0.66 -4.55 -31.72
CA SER A 508 0.20 -3.85 -30.52
C SER A 508 -1.26 -4.20 -30.17
N GLU A 509 -1.58 -4.20 -28.87
CA GLU A 509 -2.97 -4.34 -28.38
C GLU A 509 -3.76 -3.04 -28.60
N SER A 510 -3.09 -1.90 -28.49
CA SER A 510 -3.54 -0.58 -28.91
C SER A 510 -2.31 0.29 -29.17
N VAL A 511 -2.48 1.46 -29.77
CA VAL A 511 -1.39 2.38 -30.06
C VAL A 511 -1.70 3.73 -29.44
N VAL A 512 -0.76 4.36 -28.75
CA VAL A 512 -0.97 5.72 -28.24
C VAL A 512 -0.20 6.70 -29.11
N VAL A 513 -0.88 7.67 -29.70
CA VAL A 513 -0.30 8.78 -30.43
C VAL A 513 -0.15 9.97 -29.49
N GLY A 514 1.05 10.49 -29.37
CA GLY A 514 1.34 11.69 -28.60
C GLY A 514 2.42 12.54 -29.24
N ALA A 515 2.93 13.50 -28.49
CA ALA A 515 3.93 14.43 -28.97
C ALA A 515 4.94 14.79 -27.88
N ARG A 516 6.16 15.09 -28.31
CA ARG A 516 7.25 15.63 -27.49
C ARG A 516 7.56 17.05 -27.95
N HIS A 517 7.52 18.00 -27.03
CA HIS A 517 7.90 19.38 -27.29
C HIS A 517 9.35 19.64 -26.80
N PRO A 518 10.20 20.41 -27.51
CA PRO A 518 11.57 20.75 -27.09
C PRO A 518 11.65 21.51 -25.76
N ALA A 519 10.65 22.34 -25.47
CA ALA A 519 10.52 22.98 -24.16
C ALA A 519 9.97 22.03 -23.07
N ASP A 520 9.50 20.83 -23.45
CA ASP A 520 9.25 19.79 -22.46
C ASP A 520 10.60 19.24 -21.99
N VAL A 521 11.08 19.80 -20.88
CA VAL A 521 12.33 19.40 -20.22
C VAL A 521 12.27 17.94 -19.70
N ARG A 522 11.12 17.28 -19.86
CA ARG A 522 10.72 16.02 -19.23
C ARG A 522 10.67 14.90 -20.29
N LYS A 523 10.70 13.64 -19.85
CA LYS A 523 10.55 12.50 -20.77
C LYS A 523 9.12 12.42 -21.29
N PRO A 524 8.89 12.06 -22.57
CA PRO A 524 7.55 11.81 -23.09
C PRO A 524 6.87 10.72 -22.27
N ASP A 525 5.69 11.01 -21.75
CA ASP A 525 4.76 10.02 -21.21
C ASP A 525 3.50 9.96 -22.09
N ARG A 526 2.67 8.94 -21.86
CA ARG A 526 1.43 8.73 -22.64
C ARG A 526 0.33 9.74 -22.26
N THR A 527 0.58 10.60 -21.27
CA THR A 527 -0.42 11.52 -20.72
C THR A 527 -0.73 12.57 -21.79
N GLY A 528 -2.02 12.86 -22.00
CA GLY A 528 -2.44 13.75 -23.08
C GLY A 528 -2.27 13.17 -24.51
N GLY A 529 -2.01 11.87 -24.65
CA GLY A 529 -2.05 11.18 -25.94
C GLY A 529 -3.44 10.63 -26.30
N VAL A 530 -3.61 10.28 -27.57
CA VAL A 530 -4.81 9.65 -28.14
C VAL A 530 -4.54 8.17 -28.33
N GLU A 531 -5.41 7.31 -27.79
CA GLU A 531 -5.28 5.88 -27.93
C GLU A 531 -6.08 5.37 -29.15
N ILE A 532 -5.46 4.56 -29.98
CA ILE A 532 -6.06 3.89 -31.12
C ILE A 532 -6.25 2.42 -30.74
N ALA A 533 -7.50 1.98 -30.61
CA ALA A 533 -7.85 0.60 -30.30
C ALA A 533 -8.06 -0.19 -31.60
N LEU A 534 -7.32 -1.29 -31.77
CA LEU A 534 -7.48 -2.19 -32.91
C LEU A 534 -8.59 -3.21 -32.61
N LEU A 535 -9.64 -3.20 -33.42
CA LEU A 535 -10.88 -3.97 -33.24
C LEU A 535 -10.89 -5.23 -34.10
N GLU A 536 -11.23 -6.36 -33.52
CA GLU A 536 -11.32 -7.66 -34.19
C GLU A 536 -12.71 -8.29 -33.98
N PRO A 537 -13.23 -9.04 -34.96
CA PRO A 537 -14.44 -9.82 -34.77
C PRO A 537 -14.21 -10.99 -33.81
N ARG A 538 -14.97 -11.07 -32.72
CA ARG A 538 -15.03 -12.20 -31.78
C ARG A 538 -16.47 -12.45 -31.34
N TYR A 539 -16.91 -13.70 -31.42
CA TYR A 539 -18.24 -14.13 -30.96
C TYR A 539 -19.41 -13.28 -31.52
N GLY A 540 -19.34 -12.90 -32.80
CA GLY A 540 -20.36 -12.07 -33.46
C GLY A 540 -20.27 -10.57 -33.16
N ARG A 541 -19.26 -10.12 -32.38
CA ARG A 541 -19.06 -8.73 -31.98
C ARG A 541 -17.72 -8.18 -32.46
N LEU A 542 -17.59 -6.86 -32.63
CA LEU A 542 -16.32 -6.16 -32.79
C LEU A 542 -15.80 -5.72 -31.42
N VAL A 543 -14.65 -6.25 -31.01
CA VAL A 543 -14.04 -5.96 -29.70
C VAL A 543 -12.59 -5.55 -29.86
N ALA A 544 -12.07 -4.72 -28.95
CA ALA A 544 -10.67 -4.30 -28.97
C ALA A 544 -9.73 -5.42 -28.48
N ARG A 545 -8.54 -5.53 -29.09
CA ARG A 545 -7.47 -6.45 -28.62
C ARG A 545 -7.04 -6.22 -27.18
N ARG A 546 -7.11 -4.97 -26.72
CA ARG A 546 -6.77 -4.60 -25.35
C ARG A 546 -7.84 -5.09 -24.39
N HIS A 547 -7.49 -6.02 -23.49
CA HIS A 547 -8.41 -6.66 -22.56
C HIS A 547 -9.36 -5.73 -21.78
N ARG A 548 -8.89 -4.52 -21.39
CA ARG A 548 -9.76 -3.54 -20.70
C ARG A 548 -10.89 -3.00 -21.59
N LEU A 549 -10.63 -2.89 -22.88
CA LEU A 549 -11.55 -2.39 -23.90
C LEU A 549 -12.30 -3.52 -24.62
N GLU A 550 -11.90 -4.77 -24.43
CA GLU A 550 -12.55 -5.98 -24.98
C GLU A 550 -13.99 -6.15 -24.47
N LYS A 551 -14.32 -5.57 -23.31
CA LYS A 551 -15.67 -5.58 -22.74
C LYS A 551 -16.66 -4.63 -23.43
N VAL A 552 -16.16 -3.73 -24.29
CA VAL A 552 -16.98 -2.80 -25.07
C VAL A 552 -17.28 -3.47 -26.41
N ASP A 553 -18.56 -3.55 -26.77
CA ASP A 553 -18.99 -3.98 -28.10
C ASP A 553 -19.07 -2.76 -29.02
N TRP A 554 -18.27 -2.77 -30.08
CA TRP A 554 -18.17 -1.68 -31.06
C TRP A 554 -19.02 -1.96 -32.31
N SER A 555 -19.80 -3.05 -32.35
CA SER A 555 -20.47 -3.53 -33.57
C SER A 555 -21.50 -2.55 -34.13
N SER A 556 -22.35 -2.01 -33.26
CA SER A 556 -23.36 -1.00 -33.59
C SER A 556 -22.73 0.24 -34.22
N ASP A 557 -21.53 0.60 -33.75
CA ASP A 557 -20.82 1.76 -34.26
C ASP A 557 -20.30 1.56 -35.69
N PHE A 558 -20.08 0.32 -36.15
CA PHE A 558 -19.56 -0.01 -37.48
C PHE A 558 -20.58 -0.66 -38.42
N GLY A 559 -21.88 -0.63 -38.07
CA GLY A 559 -22.97 -1.07 -38.96
C GLY A 559 -23.10 -2.59 -39.11
N VAL A 560 -22.61 -3.36 -38.14
CA VAL A 560 -22.90 -4.80 -38.05
C VAL A 560 -24.25 -4.92 -37.33
N ALA A 561 -25.27 -5.42 -38.02
CA ALA A 561 -26.65 -5.49 -37.51
C ALA A 561 -26.74 -6.32 -36.21
N ASP A 562 -27.53 -5.79 -35.28
CA ASP A 562 -27.75 -6.30 -33.93
C ASP A 562 -29.01 -7.18 -33.93
N ASP A 563 -28.87 -8.48 -33.71
CA ASP A 563 -29.97 -9.36 -33.30
C ASP A 563 -29.88 -9.55 -31.78
N GLY A 564 -30.35 -8.56 -31.03
CA GLY A 564 -30.65 -8.71 -29.60
C GLY A 564 -30.22 -7.52 -28.75
N ASP A 565 -31.21 -6.81 -28.19
CA ASP A 565 -31.07 -5.71 -27.22
C ASP A 565 -29.93 -5.91 -26.22
N VAL A 566 -28.76 -5.36 -26.53
CA VAL A 566 -27.73 -5.07 -25.53
C VAL A 566 -28.01 -3.66 -25.04
N ALA A 567 -28.57 -3.56 -23.83
CA ALA A 567 -28.75 -2.28 -23.15
C ALA A 567 -27.43 -1.48 -23.23
N PRO A 568 -27.48 -0.17 -23.55
CA PRO A 568 -26.29 0.66 -23.51
C PRO A 568 -25.61 0.44 -22.17
N LEU A 569 -24.29 0.21 -22.16
CA LEU A 569 -23.52 0.35 -20.93
C LEU A 569 -23.94 1.68 -20.33
N ALA A 570 -24.59 1.63 -19.17
CA ALA A 570 -24.89 2.82 -18.40
C ALA A 570 -23.58 3.62 -18.39
N GLY A 571 -23.61 4.82 -18.98
CA GLY A 571 -22.50 5.75 -18.83
C GLY A 571 -22.15 5.84 -17.34
N PRO A 572 -20.89 6.14 -16.98
CA PRO A 572 -20.56 6.32 -15.57
C PRO A 572 -21.65 7.19 -14.93
N ALA A 573 -22.26 6.70 -13.85
CA ALA A 573 -23.22 7.46 -13.06
C ALA A 573 -22.65 8.87 -12.89
N ALA A 574 -23.46 9.91 -13.11
CA ALA A 574 -22.99 11.30 -13.11
C ALA A 574 -22.06 11.52 -11.91
N GLU A 575 -20.76 11.69 -12.17
CA GLU A 575 -19.75 11.80 -11.11
C GLU A 575 -20.13 13.02 -10.26
N GLU A 576 -20.20 12.84 -8.93
CA GLU A 576 -20.44 13.95 -8.02
C GLU A 576 -19.37 15.04 -8.25
N PRO A 577 -19.76 16.32 -8.35
CA PRO A 577 -18.82 17.39 -8.63
C PRO A 577 -17.79 17.53 -7.51
N VAL A 578 -16.55 17.88 -7.88
CA VAL A 578 -15.47 18.15 -6.92
C VAL A 578 -15.03 19.60 -7.06
N ASP A 579 -15.08 20.35 -5.97
CA ASP A 579 -14.54 21.71 -5.89
C ASP A 579 -13.16 21.72 -5.20
N ILE A 580 -12.40 22.80 -5.37
CA ILE A 580 -11.17 23.06 -4.62
C ILE A 580 -11.35 24.31 -3.77
N VAL A 581 -10.81 24.28 -2.56
CA VAL A 581 -10.74 25.43 -1.66
C VAL A 581 -9.28 25.71 -1.33
N TYR A 582 -8.82 26.92 -1.64
CA TYR A 582 -7.53 27.47 -1.23
C TYR A 582 -7.73 28.43 -0.07
N THR A 583 -6.77 28.47 0.86
CA THR A 583 -6.60 29.60 1.79
C THR A 583 -5.36 30.39 1.37
N TRP A 584 -5.48 31.71 1.28
CA TRP A 584 -4.38 32.56 0.84
C TRP A 584 -4.40 33.93 1.50
N VAL A 585 -3.22 34.51 1.66
CA VAL A 585 -3.00 35.86 2.18
C VAL A 585 -1.83 36.51 1.45
N ASP A 586 -1.97 37.80 1.17
CA ASP A 586 -0.89 38.68 0.72
C ASP A 586 -0.28 39.38 1.93
N SER A 587 0.98 39.05 2.25
CA SER A 587 1.73 39.72 3.32
C SER A 587 2.10 41.16 3.02
N ASP A 588 2.21 41.51 1.73
CA ASP A 588 2.71 42.81 1.30
C ASP A 588 1.58 43.86 1.27
N ASP A 589 0.34 43.42 1.46
CA ASP A 589 -0.81 44.29 1.67
C ASP A 589 -0.63 45.14 2.93
N ALA A 590 -0.53 46.46 2.73
CA ALA A 590 -0.29 47.43 3.78
C ALA A 590 -1.44 47.52 4.80
N GLU A 591 -2.69 47.31 4.37
CA GLU A 591 -3.86 47.32 5.24
C GLU A 591 -3.88 46.07 6.12
N TRP A 592 -3.71 44.89 5.53
CA TRP A 592 -3.60 43.64 6.27
C TRP A 592 -2.45 43.68 7.29
N ALA A 593 -1.27 44.15 6.87
CA ALA A 593 -0.11 44.25 7.75
C ALA A 593 -0.34 45.27 8.89
N ARG A 594 -1.08 46.36 8.64
CA ARG A 594 -1.48 47.33 9.67
C ARG A 594 -2.45 46.72 10.67
N GLU A 595 -3.46 45.98 10.21
CA GLU A 595 -4.43 45.29 11.07
C GLU A 595 -3.75 44.22 11.92
N ARG A 596 -2.91 43.38 11.30
CA ARG A 596 -2.13 42.36 12.02
C ARG A 596 -1.28 42.99 13.11
N ARG A 597 -0.55 44.07 12.81
CA ARG A 597 0.28 44.79 13.79
C ARG A 597 -0.55 45.34 14.95
N ARG A 598 -1.68 45.98 14.65
CA ARG A 598 -2.61 46.51 15.66
C ARG A 598 -3.04 45.41 16.62
N TRP A 599 -3.62 44.33 16.09
CA TRP A 599 -4.12 43.22 16.92
C TRP A 599 -3.00 42.44 17.62
N SER A 600 -1.81 42.33 17.02
CA SER A 600 -0.65 41.75 17.70
C SER A 600 -0.13 42.56 18.89
N SER A 601 -0.34 43.88 18.88
CA SER A 601 0.07 44.77 19.97
C SER A 601 -0.97 44.86 21.09
N GLU A 602 -2.22 44.50 20.79
CA GLU A 602 -3.35 44.52 21.72
C GLU A 602 -3.56 43.17 22.44
N VAL A 603 -2.80 42.13 22.09
CA VAL A 603 -2.96 40.76 22.60
C VAL A 603 -1.62 40.24 23.14
N GLU A 604 -1.62 39.72 24.37
CA GLU A 604 -0.49 38.94 24.87
C GLU A 604 -0.47 37.60 24.11
N PHE A 605 0.58 37.35 23.34
CA PHE A 605 0.67 36.12 22.58
C PHE A 605 0.83 34.93 23.53
N ASP A 606 -0.14 34.03 23.50
CA ASP A 606 -0.02 32.70 24.15
C ASP A 606 1.19 31.93 23.58
N MET A 607 1.66 32.30 22.37
CA MET A 607 2.73 31.62 21.63
C MET A 607 3.70 32.53 20.83
N PRO A 608 5.02 32.55 21.15
CA PRO A 608 6.01 33.33 20.41
C PRO A 608 6.17 32.94 18.93
N SER A 609 6.02 31.65 18.59
CA SER A 609 6.16 31.14 17.22
C SER A 609 4.96 31.46 16.30
N ALA A 610 3.85 31.96 16.87
CA ALA A 610 2.68 32.42 16.10
C ALA A 610 2.96 33.76 15.37
N ALA A 611 3.98 34.51 15.80
CA ALA A 611 4.36 35.81 15.23
C ALA A 611 5.33 35.73 14.04
N ASN A 612 5.78 34.54 13.61
CA ASN A 612 6.89 34.40 12.68
C ASN A 612 6.53 34.91 11.26
N ASP A 613 7.21 35.97 10.81
CA ASP A 613 6.92 36.69 9.55
C ASP A 613 7.19 35.87 8.28
N GLU A 614 8.06 34.86 8.36
CA GLU A 614 8.39 33.97 7.23
C GLU A 614 7.18 33.18 6.71
N ARG A 615 6.12 33.01 7.53
CA ARG A 615 4.90 32.26 7.18
C ARG A 615 3.97 32.98 6.21
N TYR A 616 4.19 34.26 5.95
CA TYR A 616 3.28 35.08 5.13
C TYR A 616 3.89 35.51 3.79
N LEU A 617 5.18 35.25 3.56
CA LEU A 617 5.88 35.65 2.33
C LEU A 617 5.21 35.06 1.07
N ALA A 618 4.52 35.90 0.30
CA ALA A 618 3.96 35.50 -0.99
C ALA A 618 5.02 35.55 -2.11
N ARG A 619 5.21 34.45 -2.84
CA ARG A 619 6.14 34.29 -3.97
C ARG A 619 5.45 33.64 -5.18
N ASP A 620 4.23 34.08 -5.48
CA ASP A 620 3.38 33.57 -6.57
C ASP A 620 3.00 32.07 -6.44
N GLU A 621 3.15 31.44 -5.27
CA GLU A 621 2.85 30.01 -5.07
C GLU A 621 1.41 29.67 -5.46
N LEU A 622 0.44 30.47 -5.00
CA LEU A 622 -0.98 30.30 -5.35
C LEU A 622 -1.20 30.29 -6.87
N ARG A 623 -0.56 31.22 -7.61
CA ARG A 623 -0.67 31.31 -9.08
C ARG A 623 -0.24 30.00 -9.72
N TYR A 624 0.94 29.51 -9.34
CA TYR A 624 1.49 28.28 -9.90
C TYR A 624 0.77 27.01 -9.39
N SER A 625 0.24 27.03 -8.17
CA SER A 625 -0.59 25.94 -7.66
C SER A 625 -1.87 25.80 -8.48
N ILE A 626 -2.54 26.92 -8.79
CA ILE A 626 -3.72 26.95 -9.68
C ILE A 626 -3.36 26.55 -11.11
N ARG A 627 -2.19 26.96 -11.64
CA ARG A 627 -1.69 26.41 -12.92
C ARG A 627 -1.54 24.89 -12.86
N SER A 628 -1.00 24.35 -11.77
CA SER A 628 -0.86 22.90 -11.58
C SER A 628 -2.23 22.19 -11.57
N VAL A 629 -3.23 22.76 -10.90
CA VAL A 629 -4.62 22.28 -10.90
C VAL A 629 -5.22 22.33 -12.30
N TRP A 630 -5.07 23.45 -13.02
CA TRP A 630 -5.56 23.58 -14.38
C TRP A 630 -4.92 22.58 -15.34
N MET A 631 -3.61 22.29 -15.16
CA MET A 631 -2.89 21.31 -15.96
C MET A 631 -3.29 19.88 -15.64
N TYR A 632 -3.51 19.56 -14.37
CA TYR A 632 -3.50 18.18 -13.89
C TYR A 632 -4.76 17.70 -13.20
N ALA A 633 -5.74 18.54 -12.90
CA ALA A 633 -7.00 18.13 -12.26
C ALA A 633 -8.21 18.51 -13.14
N PRO A 634 -8.41 17.84 -14.30
CA PRO A 634 -9.42 18.24 -15.27
C PRO A 634 -10.87 18.03 -14.80
N PHE A 635 -11.07 17.32 -13.69
CA PHE A 635 -12.37 17.00 -13.09
C PHE A 635 -12.88 18.07 -12.13
N VAL A 636 -12.04 19.06 -11.77
CA VAL A 636 -12.41 20.11 -10.83
C VAL A 636 -13.46 21.00 -11.48
N ARG A 637 -14.57 21.20 -10.77
CA ARG A 637 -15.68 22.06 -11.19
C ARG A 637 -15.34 23.53 -10.93
N ASN A 638 -15.18 23.90 -9.65
CA ASN A 638 -14.88 25.27 -9.22
C ASN A 638 -13.68 25.32 -8.25
N ILE A 639 -13.01 26.47 -8.21
CA ILE A 639 -11.94 26.82 -7.28
C ILE A 639 -12.42 28.02 -6.45
N HIS A 640 -12.40 27.89 -5.13
CA HIS A 640 -12.72 28.95 -4.18
C HIS A 640 -11.44 29.39 -3.49
N ILE A 641 -11.11 30.68 -3.53
CA ILE A 641 -9.91 31.25 -2.89
C ILE A 641 -10.38 32.04 -1.68
N VAL A 642 -10.20 31.49 -0.49
CA VAL A 642 -10.58 32.10 0.78
C VAL A 642 -9.51 33.08 1.24
N THR A 643 -9.89 34.34 1.44
CA THR A 643 -8.96 35.44 1.77
C THR A 643 -9.52 36.40 2.82
N ASN A 644 -8.66 37.25 3.40
CA ASN A 644 -9.12 38.36 4.24
C ASN A 644 -9.62 39.57 3.42
N GLY A 645 -10.43 39.33 2.40
CA GLY A 645 -10.93 40.38 1.48
C GLY A 645 -9.95 40.78 0.37
N GLN A 646 -8.74 40.22 0.40
CA GLN A 646 -7.69 40.45 -0.59
C GLN A 646 -7.98 39.71 -1.90
N ARG A 647 -7.45 40.24 -3.00
CA ARG A 647 -7.53 39.63 -4.32
C ARG A 647 -6.13 39.53 -4.95
N PRO A 648 -5.72 38.35 -5.45
CA PRO A 648 -4.44 38.23 -6.15
C PRO A 648 -4.40 39.14 -7.38
N ALA A 649 -3.30 39.88 -7.57
CA ALA A 649 -3.19 40.86 -8.65
C ALA A 649 -3.35 40.26 -10.07
N TRP A 650 -2.98 39.00 -10.26
CA TRP A 650 -3.13 38.25 -11.52
C TRP A 650 -4.55 37.72 -11.77
N LEU A 651 -5.47 37.86 -10.79
CA LEU A 651 -6.88 37.47 -10.87
C LEU A 651 -7.77 38.70 -10.58
N PRO A 652 -7.87 39.65 -11.52
CA PRO A 652 -8.52 40.94 -11.27
C PRO A 652 -10.03 40.83 -11.02
N GLN A 653 -10.68 39.76 -11.50
CA GLN A 653 -12.11 39.51 -11.32
C GLN A 653 -12.40 38.02 -11.20
N ASP A 654 -13.57 37.70 -10.66
CA ASP A 654 -14.05 36.32 -10.62
C ASP A 654 -14.36 35.79 -12.03
N THR A 655 -14.33 34.48 -12.16
CA THR A 655 -14.69 33.76 -13.38
C THR A 655 -15.75 32.72 -13.06
N ASP A 656 -16.33 32.09 -14.09
CA ASP A 656 -17.29 31.00 -13.88
C ASP A 656 -16.71 29.83 -13.07
N ARG A 657 -15.38 29.70 -13.01
CA ARG A 657 -14.67 28.61 -12.33
C ARG A 657 -13.85 29.02 -11.12
N ILE A 658 -13.47 30.29 -10.97
CA ILE A 658 -12.69 30.77 -9.82
C ILE A 658 -13.41 31.92 -9.14
N ARG A 659 -13.60 31.80 -7.83
CA ARG A 659 -14.22 32.82 -6.98
C ARG A 659 -13.33 33.16 -5.80
N VAL A 660 -13.20 34.44 -5.50
CA VAL A 660 -12.57 34.91 -4.26
C VAL A 660 -13.66 35.02 -3.19
N VAL A 661 -13.45 34.36 -2.05
CA VAL A 661 -14.40 34.28 -0.94
C VAL A 661 -13.79 35.00 0.27
N PRO A 662 -14.31 36.17 0.68
CA PRO A 662 -13.79 36.85 1.85
C PRO A 662 -14.15 36.09 3.14
N HIS A 663 -13.34 36.21 4.18
CA HIS A 663 -13.61 35.61 5.50
C HIS A 663 -15.01 35.97 6.04
N SER A 664 -15.51 37.19 5.76
CA SER A 664 -16.83 37.65 6.16
C SER A 664 -17.99 36.79 5.64
N ASP A 665 -17.79 36.06 4.54
CA ASP A 665 -18.85 35.24 3.93
C ASP A 665 -18.99 33.87 4.59
N ILE A 666 -17.96 33.41 5.30
CA ILE A 666 -17.91 32.06 5.89
C ILE A 666 -17.88 32.05 7.42
N PHE A 667 -17.40 33.12 8.06
CA PHE A 667 -17.38 33.23 9.52
C PHE A 667 -18.79 33.56 10.05
N PRO A 668 -19.35 32.72 10.95
CA PRO A 668 -20.69 32.94 11.49
C PRO A 668 -20.78 34.17 12.42
N ASP A 669 -19.67 34.53 13.08
CA ASP A 669 -19.57 35.71 13.93
C ASP A 669 -18.58 36.71 13.33
N PRO A 670 -19.03 37.85 12.78
CA PRO A 670 -18.14 38.86 12.23
C PRO A 670 -17.25 39.55 13.29
N SER A 671 -17.62 39.48 14.57
CA SER A 671 -16.90 40.17 15.66
C SER A 671 -15.51 39.56 15.96
N VAL A 672 -15.25 38.35 15.47
CA VAL A 672 -13.94 37.68 15.62
C VAL A 672 -12.99 37.99 14.45
N LEU A 673 -13.44 38.73 13.44
CA LEU A 673 -12.62 39.20 12.34
C LEU A 673 -11.89 40.53 12.69
N PRO A 674 -10.80 40.88 11.99
CA PRO A 674 -10.03 40.02 11.08
C PRO A 674 -9.36 38.88 11.85
N THR A 675 -9.16 37.75 11.18
CA THR A 675 -8.40 36.61 11.71
C THR A 675 -7.14 36.37 10.90
N PHE A 676 -6.07 35.99 11.60
CA PHE A 676 -4.77 35.61 11.06
C PHE A 676 -4.47 34.13 11.38
N ASN A 677 -5.49 33.39 11.81
CA ASN A 677 -5.39 32.02 12.25
C ASN A 677 -5.93 31.06 11.17
N SER A 678 -5.04 30.30 10.54
CA SER A 678 -5.46 29.29 9.55
C SER A 678 -6.37 28.21 10.14
N HIS A 679 -6.21 27.83 11.42
CA HIS A 679 -7.11 26.85 12.05
C HIS A 679 -8.54 27.38 12.17
N ALA A 680 -8.68 28.68 12.49
CA ALA A 680 -9.98 29.34 12.52
C ALA A 680 -10.63 29.37 11.12
N ILE A 681 -9.84 29.63 10.07
CA ILE A 681 -10.32 29.62 8.67
C ILE A 681 -10.70 28.19 8.24
N GLU A 682 -9.87 27.19 8.54
CA GLU A 682 -10.14 25.76 8.28
C GLU A 682 -11.48 25.31 8.89
N ALA A 683 -11.84 25.82 10.08
CA ALA A 683 -13.08 25.51 10.77
C ALA A 683 -14.34 26.10 10.10
N CYS A 684 -14.19 26.92 9.05
CA CYS A 684 -15.28 27.59 8.35
C CYS A 684 -15.46 27.16 6.88
N LEU A 685 -14.56 26.34 6.32
CA LEU A 685 -14.52 26.09 4.87
C LEU A 685 -15.80 25.46 4.29
N HIS A 686 -16.51 24.63 5.06
CA HIS A 686 -17.76 24.01 4.60
C HIS A 686 -18.92 25.01 4.43
N ARG A 687 -18.76 26.24 4.94
CA ARG A 687 -19.77 27.30 4.86
C ARG A 687 -19.69 28.12 3.58
N ILE A 688 -18.73 27.83 2.69
CA ILE A 688 -18.59 28.53 1.41
C ILE A 688 -19.87 28.37 0.57
N PRO A 689 -20.51 29.48 0.14
CA PRO A 689 -21.72 29.41 -0.66
C PRO A 689 -21.52 28.67 -1.99
N GLY A 690 -22.36 27.66 -2.25
CA GLY A 690 -22.33 26.89 -3.50
C GLY A 690 -21.22 25.82 -3.59
N LEU A 691 -20.51 25.56 -2.49
CA LEU A 691 -19.49 24.51 -2.41
C LEU A 691 -20.10 23.12 -2.67
N ALA A 692 -19.44 22.32 -3.51
CA ALA A 692 -19.79 20.91 -3.71
C ALA A 692 -19.65 20.10 -2.40
N ASP A 693 -20.39 18.99 -2.28
CA ASP A 693 -20.21 18.13 -1.10
C ASP A 693 -18.80 17.54 -1.06
N ARG A 694 -18.30 17.02 -2.19
CA ARG A 694 -16.89 16.66 -2.32
C ARG A 694 -16.06 17.89 -2.62
N PHE A 695 -15.07 18.17 -1.79
CA PHE A 695 -14.10 19.21 -2.10
C PHE A 695 -12.70 18.85 -1.61
N LEU A 696 -11.70 19.49 -2.21
CA LEU A 696 -10.30 19.32 -1.81
C LEU A 696 -9.81 20.62 -1.20
N TYR A 697 -9.30 20.56 0.02
CA TYR A 697 -8.61 21.69 0.65
C TYR A 697 -7.12 21.69 0.27
N PHE A 698 -6.65 22.82 -0.25
CA PHE A 698 -5.26 23.07 -0.61
C PHE A 698 -4.71 24.25 0.20
N ASN A 699 -3.50 24.08 0.74
CA ASN A 699 -2.62 25.21 1.00
C ASN A 699 -2.02 25.70 -0.34
N ASP A 700 -1.70 26.99 -0.43
CA ASP A 700 -1.17 27.63 -1.63
C ASP A 700 0.22 27.12 -2.03
N ASP A 701 0.97 26.58 -1.08
CA ASP A 701 2.30 25.95 -1.25
C ASP A 701 2.26 24.46 -1.66
N VAL A 702 1.07 23.90 -1.93
CA VAL A 702 0.88 22.52 -2.40
C VAL A 702 0.61 22.48 -3.91
N PHE A 703 1.32 21.63 -4.63
CA PHE A 703 1.28 21.54 -6.10
C PHE A 703 1.04 20.11 -6.59
N LEU A 704 0.41 20.00 -7.76
CA LEU A 704 0.25 18.72 -8.48
C LEU A 704 1.41 18.48 -9.45
N GLY A 705 2.04 17.32 -9.39
CA GLY A 705 3.17 16.98 -10.28
C GLY A 705 2.81 16.16 -11.52
N ARG A 706 1.57 15.66 -11.63
CA ARG A 706 1.07 14.82 -12.74
C ARG A 706 -0.45 14.84 -12.79
N GLU A 707 -1.04 14.42 -13.92
CA GLU A 707 -2.50 14.31 -14.11
C GLU A 707 -3.13 13.41 -13.02
N MET A 708 -4.13 13.95 -12.32
CA MET A 708 -4.85 13.40 -11.17
C MET A 708 -6.27 13.01 -11.55
N ARG A 709 -6.83 12.03 -10.85
CA ARG A 709 -8.20 11.53 -11.00
C ARG A 709 -8.98 11.73 -9.70
N VAL A 710 -10.33 11.72 -9.77
CA VAL A 710 -11.18 11.67 -8.57
C VAL A 710 -10.79 10.50 -7.66
N ASP A 711 -10.46 9.35 -8.27
CA ASP A 711 -10.00 8.13 -7.58
C ASP A 711 -8.67 8.30 -6.82
N ASP A 712 -7.90 9.36 -7.05
CA ASP A 712 -6.72 9.65 -6.23
C ASP A 712 -7.11 10.22 -4.85
N PHE A 713 -8.31 10.78 -4.72
CA PHE A 713 -8.80 11.45 -3.52
C PHE A 713 -9.91 10.68 -2.80
N TYR A 714 -10.73 9.98 -3.58
CA TYR A 714 -11.83 9.18 -3.10
C TYR A 714 -11.67 7.73 -3.58
N THR A 715 -12.18 6.76 -2.83
CA THR A 715 -12.27 5.37 -3.31
C THR A 715 -13.41 5.25 -4.32
N GLN A 716 -13.49 4.12 -5.04
CA GLN A 716 -14.64 3.85 -5.93
C GLN A 716 -15.97 3.79 -5.17
N ALA A 717 -15.94 3.53 -3.85
CA ALA A 717 -17.10 3.58 -2.97
C ALA A 717 -17.39 4.99 -2.42
N GLY A 718 -16.67 6.02 -2.86
CA GLY A 718 -16.85 7.42 -2.42
C GLY A 718 -16.12 7.78 -1.12
N MET A 719 -15.45 6.83 -0.44
CA MET A 719 -14.74 7.14 0.83
C MET A 719 -13.51 8.03 0.62
N ILE A 720 -13.25 8.94 1.55
CA ILE A 720 -12.07 9.81 1.62
C ILE A 720 -10.78 8.97 1.72
N LYS A 721 -9.73 9.31 0.96
CA LYS A 721 -8.39 8.74 1.12
C LYS A 721 -7.52 9.64 2.00
N SER A 722 -7.48 9.34 3.29
CA SER A 722 -6.71 10.11 4.28
C SER A 722 -5.24 9.70 4.28
N ARG A 723 -4.34 10.68 4.15
CA ARG A 723 -2.90 10.43 4.01
C ARG A 723 -2.15 10.86 5.27
N PHE A 724 -1.72 9.88 6.06
CA PHE A 724 -0.90 10.13 7.24
C PHE A 724 0.59 10.07 6.92
N SER A 725 1.36 10.94 7.56
CA SER A 725 2.80 11.05 7.37
C SER A 725 3.51 9.90 8.07
N PRO A 726 4.39 9.15 7.42
CA PRO A 726 5.13 8.05 8.06
C PRO A 726 6.24 8.54 9.03
N SER A 727 6.49 9.85 9.09
CA SER A 727 7.61 10.42 9.85
C SER A 727 7.23 11.63 10.69
N ALA A 728 5.98 12.09 10.65
CA ALA A 728 5.50 13.19 11.49
C ALA A 728 4.50 12.63 12.51
N PHE A 729 4.94 12.51 13.76
CA PHE A 729 4.17 11.94 14.84
C PHE A 729 3.43 13.02 15.63
N VAL A 730 2.32 12.63 16.26
CA VAL A 730 1.67 13.44 17.29
C VAL A 730 2.41 13.22 18.62
N THR A 731 2.53 14.26 19.43
CA THR A 731 3.21 14.18 20.73
C THR A 731 2.52 13.17 21.65
N SER A 732 3.31 12.31 22.31
CA SER A 732 2.82 11.38 23.33
C SER A 732 2.59 12.13 24.65
N GLY A 733 1.44 12.76 24.78
CA GLY A 733 1.08 13.56 25.96
C GLY A 733 0.96 15.06 25.66
N ARG A 734 0.70 15.84 26.73
CA ARG A 734 0.51 17.30 26.65
C ARG A 734 1.78 17.94 26.05
N PRO A 735 1.66 18.73 24.97
CA PRO A 735 2.79 19.48 24.43
C PRO A 735 3.39 20.44 25.46
N ALA A 736 4.66 20.82 25.28
CA ALA A 736 5.26 21.88 26.07
C ALA A 736 4.53 23.22 25.81
N ASP A 737 4.53 24.12 26.79
CA ASP A 737 3.83 25.41 26.69
C ASP A 737 4.39 26.30 25.56
N ASP A 738 5.61 26.02 25.07
CA ASP A 738 6.26 26.71 23.94
C ASP A 738 6.25 25.90 22.62
N ALA A 739 5.62 24.72 22.60
CA ALA A 739 5.60 23.81 21.44
C ALA A 739 4.78 24.37 20.27
N ILE A 740 5.27 24.30 19.03
CA ILE A 740 4.60 24.96 17.88
C ILE A 740 3.08 24.72 17.81
N PRO A 741 2.26 25.71 17.35
CA PRO A 741 0.80 25.61 17.41
C PRO A 741 0.19 24.38 16.72
N THR A 742 0.86 23.82 15.72
CA THR A 742 0.43 22.59 15.05
C THR A 742 0.51 21.37 15.98
N ASP A 743 1.43 21.33 16.94
CA ASP A 743 1.52 20.25 17.94
C ASP A 743 0.32 20.28 18.89
N TRP A 744 -0.04 21.47 19.39
CA TRP A 744 -1.24 21.68 20.19
C TRP A 744 -2.51 21.29 19.45
N ALA A 745 -2.67 21.75 18.21
CA ALA A 745 -3.81 21.37 17.38
C ALA A 745 -3.91 19.85 17.13
N SER A 746 -2.77 19.19 16.91
CA SER A 746 -2.71 17.72 16.79
C SER A 746 -3.06 17.01 18.10
N TYR A 747 -2.56 17.49 19.23
CA TYR A 747 -2.84 16.93 20.55
C TYR A 747 -4.32 17.05 20.93
N ASN A 748 -4.93 18.21 20.67
CA ASN A 748 -6.35 18.45 20.91
C ASN A 748 -7.21 17.51 20.07
N ALA A 749 -6.88 17.36 18.78
CA ALA A 749 -7.56 16.42 17.89
C ALA A 749 -7.44 14.97 18.39
N VAL A 750 -6.26 14.51 18.80
CA VAL A 750 -6.06 13.17 19.36
C VAL A 750 -6.87 12.95 20.64
N THR A 751 -6.90 13.95 21.52
CA THR A 751 -7.65 13.89 22.78
C THR A 751 -9.14 13.74 22.51
N LEU A 752 -9.68 14.51 21.56
CA LEU A 752 -11.07 14.39 21.12
C LEU A 752 -11.35 13.02 20.49
N MET A 753 -10.50 12.56 19.57
CA MET A 753 -10.68 11.26 18.91
C MET A 753 -10.60 10.08 19.89
N ARG A 754 -9.73 10.14 20.89
CA ARG A 754 -9.62 9.13 21.95
C ARG A 754 -10.89 9.08 22.78
N ARG A 755 -11.40 10.24 23.19
CA ARG A 755 -12.61 10.36 24.00
C ARG A 755 -13.85 9.84 23.25
N GLU A 756 -14.02 10.24 22.00
CA GLU A 756 -15.25 10.00 21.24
C GLU A 756 -15.29 8.62 20.56
N PHE A 757 -14.13 8.09 20.17
CA PHE A 757 -14.05 6.88 19.34
C PHE A 757 -13.12 5.80 19.90
N GLY A 758 -12.47 6.02 21.04
CA GLY A 758 -11.43 5.11 21.56
C GLY A 758 -10.19 5.03 20.66
N MET A 759 -10.07 5.93 19.67
CA MET A 759 -9.00 5.92 18.68
C MET A 759 -7.84 6.79 19.15
N THR A 760 -6.60 6.29 19.08
CA THR A 760 -5.39 7.09 19.38
C THR A 760 -4.59 7.30 18.10
N PRO A 761 -4.88 8.37 17.33
CA PRO A 761 -4.04 8.74 16.21
C PRO A 761 -2.58 8.96 16.63
N THR A 762 -1.64 8.40 15.88
CA THR A 762 -0.20 8.50 16.17
C THR A 762 0.55 9.40 15.20
N HIS A 763 -0.04 9.71 14.06
CA HIS A 763 0.60 10.45 12.97
C HIS A 763 -0.15 11.74 12.64
N LYS A 764 0.58 12.72 12.13
CA LYS A 764 0.00 13.89 11.47
C LYS A 764 -0.30 13.57 10.02
N THR A 765 -1.08 14.41 9.35
CA THR A 765 -1.34 14.26 7.92
C THR A 765 -0.15 14.72 7.07
N LYS A 766 -0.02 14.16 5.86
CA LYS A 766 0.94 14.68 4.87
C LYS A 766 0.46 16.06 4.42
N HIS A 767 1.38 16.97 4.09
CA HIS A 767 1.05 18.29 3.54
C HIS A 767 0.71 18.17 2.04
N VAL A 768 -0.52 17.75 1.77
CA VAL A 768 -1.06 17.46 0.45
C VAL A 768 -2.49 18.01 0.37
N ALA A 769 -3.10 17.96 -0.80
CA ALA A 769 -4.52 18.28 -0.92
C ALA A 769 -5.36 17.31 -0.07
N HIS A 770 -6.20 17.87 0.81
CA HIS A 770 -7.01 17.12 1.76
C HIS A 770 -8.42 16.90 1.20
N PRO A 771 -8.82 15.66 0.88
CA PRO A 771 -10.19 15.36 0.50
C PRO A 771 -11.14 15.48 1.70
N LEU A 772 -12.27 16.16 1.50
CA LEU A 772 -13.24 16.49 2.52
C LEU A 772 -14.66 16.37 1.98
N LEU A 773 -15.61 16.16 2.90
CA LEU A 773 -17.04 16.24 2.63
C LEU A 773 -17.63 17.44 3.38
N ARG A 774 -18.35 18.32 2.67
CA ARG A 774 -19.03 19.48 3.25
C ARG A 774 -20.01 19.03 4.33
N SER A 775 -20.86 18.07 4.00
CA SER A 775 -21.84 17.46 4.92
C SER A 775 -21.20 16.87 6.18
N MET A 776 -20.00 16.29 6.07
CA MET A 776 -19.26 15.76 7.22
C MET A 776 -18.77 16.88 8.14
N LEU A 777 -18.28 18.00 7.59
CA LEU A 777 -17.86 19.14 8.40
C LEU A 777 -19.06 19.85 9.04
N GLU A 778 -20.20 19.94 8.36
CA GLU A 778 -21.47 20.42 8.93
C GLU A 778 -21.91 19.55 10.12
N GLU A 779 -21.85 18.22 9.98
CA GLU A 779 -22.13 17.27 11.06
C GLU A 779 -21.14 17.44 12.23
N MET A 780 -19.85 17.59 11.94
CA MET A 780 -18.83 17.80 12.97
C MET A 780 -19.07 19.11 13.74
N GLU A 781 -19.45 20.18 13.06
CA GLU A 781 -19.80 21.46 13.70
C GLU A 781 -21.02 21.30 14.62
N GLN A 782 -22.05 20.58 14.17
CA GLN A 782 -23.25 20.32 14.98
C GLN A 782 -22.95 19.43 16.20
N ARG A 783 -22.05 18.45 16.04
CA ARG A 783 -21.68 17.51 17.10
C ARG A 783 -20.72 18.13 18.12
N TYR A 784 -19.83 19.02 17.68
CA TYR A 784 -18.80 19.64 18.52
C TYR A 784 -18.83 21.17 18.44
N PRO A 785 -19.96 21.82 18.77
CA PRO A 785 -20.13 23.25 18.58
C PRO A 785 -19.09 24.07 19.37
N GLU A 786 -18.71 23.62 20.57
CA GLU A 786 -17.69 24.26 21.39
C GLU A 786 -16.29 24.23 20.75
N VAL A 787 -15.91 23.10 20.14
CA VAL A 787 -14.62 22.93 19.45
C VAL A 787 -14.51 23.91 18.28
N PHE A 788 -15.58 24.05 17.50
CA PHE A 788 -15.63 24.96 16.36
C PHE A 788 -15.69 26.43 16.82
N ALA A 789 -16.52 26.76 17.80
CA ALA A 789 -16.62 28.12 18.33
C ALA A 789 -15.29 28.60 18.95
N GLN A 790 -14.65 27.74 19.76
CA GLN A 790 -13.36 28.01 20.37
C GLN A 790 -12.26 28.24 19.34
N THR A 791 -12.14 27.35 18.35
CA THR A 791 -11.12 27.48 17.29
C THR A 791 -11.33 28.73 16.44
N ARG A 792 -12.59 29.06 16.11
CA ARG A 792 -12.92 30.25 15.29
C ARG A 792 -12.73 31.57 16.01
N GLY A 793 -12.91 31.59 17.34
CA GLY A 793 -12.76 32.79 18.17
C GLY A 793 -11.32 33.29 18.30
N SER A 794 -10.34 32.45 17.98
CA SER A 794 -8.91 32.76 18.08
C SER A 794 -8.42 33.53 16.84
N ARG A 795 -8.14 34.83 16.97
CA ARG A 795 -7.55 35.67 15.89
C ARG A 795 -6.14 35.24 15.48
N PHE A 796 -5.36 34.72 16.41
CA PHE A 796 -4.04 34.11 16.18
C PHE A 796 -4.08 32.66 16.66
N ARG A 797 -3.17 31.81 16.14
CA ARG A 797 -3.13 30.40 16.54
C ARG A 797 -2.92 30.26 18.06
N ALA A 798 -3.76 29.46 18.71
CA ALA A 798 -3.78 29.28 20.17
C ALA A 798 -3.61 27.81 20.57
N HIS A 799 -3.28 27.55 21.84
CA HIS A 799 -3.18 26.20 22.42
C HIS A 799 -4.48 25.40 22.35
N THR A 800 -5.59 26.11 22.22
CA THR A 800 -6.96 25.59 22.20
C THR A 800 -7.45 25.21 20.80
N ASP A 801 -6.68 25.53 19.76
CA ASP A 801 -7.11 25.32 18.38
C ASP A 801 -7.18 23.84 18.01
N TYR A 802 -7.97 23.56 16.97
CA TYR A 802 -7.98 22.28 16.28
C TYR A 802 -7.68 22.51 14.80
N SER A 803 -6.81 21.68 14.21
CA SER A 803 -6.66 21.66 12.75
C SER A 803 -7.81 20.84 12.18
N VAL A 804 -8.94 21.52 11.93
CA VAL A 804 -10.21 20.89 11.56
C VAL A 804 -10.11 20.17 10.23
N ALA A 805 -9.78 20.89 9.16
CA ALA A 805 -9.75 20.35 7.80
C ALA A 805 -8.54 19.44 7.58
N SER A 806 -7.36 19.90 7.98
CA SER A 806 -6.10 19.22 7.64
C SER A 806 -5.85 17.96 8.46
N MET A 807 -6.43 17.81 9.66
CA MET A 807 -6.17 16.65 10.53
C MET A 807 -7.42 16.03 11.16
N LEU A 808 -8.21 16.79 11.92
CA LEU A 808 -9.32 16.25 12.70
C LEU A 808 -10.36 15.57 11.79
N ALA A 809 -10.76 16.23 10.70
CA ALA A 809 -11.71 15.70 9.72
C ALA A 809 -11.19 14.42 9.02
N GLN A 810 -9.88 14.30 8.81
CA GLN A 810 -9.27 13.11 8.21
C GLN A 810 -9.41 11.90 9.14
N TYR A 811 -9.15 12.07 10.43
CA TYR A 811 -9.35 11.01 11.41
C TYR A 811 -10.83 10.75 11.70
N TYR A 812 -11.68 11.78 11.70
CA TYR A 812 -13.13 11.63 11.84
C TYR A 812 -13.72 10.81 10.69
N ALA A 813 -13.26 11.03 9.46
CA ALA A 813 -13.66 10.23 8.30
C ALA A 813 -13.32 8.74 8.52
N VAL A 814 -12.09 8.43 8.95
CA VAL A 814 -11.66 7.06 9.25
C VAL A 814 -12.51 6.44 10.38
N ALA A 815 -12.68 7.15 11.50
CA ALA A 815 -13.44 6.66 12.65
C ALA A 815 -14.92 6.41 12.32
N THR A 816 -15.50 7.19 11.40
CA THR A 816 -16.90 7.05 10.97
C THR A 816 -17.09 6.20 9.71
N ARG A 817 -16.04 5.48 9.25
CA ARG A 817 -16.05 4.63 8.05
C ARG A 817 -16.42 5.36 6.75
N ARG A 818 -16.21 6.67 6.71
CA ARG A 818 -16.31 7.52 5.51
C ARG A 818 -14.95 7.81 4.88
N GLY A 819 -13.87 7.40 5.54
CA GLY A 819 -12.50 7.50 5.07
C GLY A 819 -11.72 6.21 5.29
N VAL A 820 -10.67 6.04 4.51
CA VAL A 820 -9.69 4.98 4.65
C VAL A 820 -8.31 5.60 4.79
N GLU A 821 -7.47 4.97 5.61
CA GLU A 821 -6.04 5.29 5.59
C GLU A 821 -5.45 4.88 4.23
N TRP A 822 -4.86 5.85 3.55
CA TRP A 822 -4.22 5.66 2.26
C TRP A 822 -2.72 5.85 2.39
N PRO A 823 -1.92 4.76 2.39
CA PRO A 823 -0.47 4.86 2.55
C PRO A 823 0.20 5.57 1.37
N GLY A 824 -0.45 5.57 0.20
CA GLY A 824 0.08 6.12 -1.05
C GLY A 824 1.08 5.19 -1.72
N ALA A 825 1.41 5.48 -2.98
CA ALA A 825 2.54 4.84 -3.65
C ALA A 825 3.87 5.39 -3.11
N ALA A 826 4.95 4.62 -3.28
CA ALA A 826 6.30 5.14 -3.03
C ALA A 826 6.54 6.42 -3.85
N LEU A 827 7.03 7.48 -3.20
CA LEU A 827 7.24 8.81 -3.80
C LEU A 827 5.96 9.49 -4.34
N GLU A 828 4.77 9.15 -3.81
CA GLU A 828 3.53 9.89 -4.12
C GLU A 828 3.61 11.37 -3.70
N TYR A 829 4.39 11.68 -2.66
CA TYR A 829 4.51 13.00 -2.07
C TYR A 829 5.99 13.37 -1.79
N VAL A 830 6.36 14.62 -2.07
CA VAL A 830 7.67 15.19 -1.68
C VAL A 830 7.45 16.52 -0.94
N TYR A 831 7.93 16.59 0.30
CA TYR A 831 8.09 17.85 1.02
C TYR A 831 9.46 18.46 0.74
N ALA A 832 9.52 19.76 0.48
CA ALA A 832 10.75 20.51 0.31
C ALA A 832 10.67 21.81 1.12
N ASP A 833 11.55 21.94 2.10
CA ASP A 833 11.72 23.18 2.85
C ASP A 833 12.63 24.12 2.07
N THR A 834 12.17 25.34 1.76
CA THR A 834 12.91 26.29 0.93
C THR A 834 14.19 26.78 1.60
N GLY A 835 14.22 26.80 2.93
CA GLY A 835 15.33 27.31 3.72
C GLY A 835 16.45 26.31 3.98
N ARG A 836 16.24 25.01 3.70
CA ARG A 836 17.22 23.95 3.98
C ARG A 836 18.24 23.77 2.86
N ARG A 837 19.47 23.39 3.23
CA ARG A 837 20.56 23.11 2.27
C ARG A 837 20.22 22.05 1.21
N ASP A 838 19.30 21.11 1.48
CA ASP A 838 18.91 20.06 0.53
C ASP A 838 17.84 20.49 -0.49
N PHE A 839 17.31 21.72 -0.41
CA PHE A 839 16.28 22.24 -1.31
C PHE A 839 16.59 22.07 -2.81
N PRO A 840 17.80 22.38 -3.34
CA PRO A 840 18.12 22.16 -4.75
C PRO A 840 18.04 20.69 -5.18
N ALA A 841 18.38 19.77 -4.29
CA ALA A 841 18.31 18.33 -4.55
C ALA A 841 16.84 17.86 -4.56
N ARG A 842 15.99 18.40 -3.68
CA ARG A 842 14.55 18.15 -3.66
C ARG A 842 13.86 18.63 -4.94
N LEU A 843 14.18 19.83 -5.44
CA LEU A 843 13.65 20.32 -6.72
C LEU A 843 14.01 19.40 -7.90
N LYS A 844 15.28 18.95 -7.96
CA LYS A 844 15.72 17.96 -8.97
C LYS A 844 14.97 16.63 -8.86
N LEU A 845 14.70 16.18 -7.62
CA LEU A 845 13.93 14.97 -7.38
C LEU A 845 12.50 15.10 -7.89
N ILE A 846 11.82 16.21 -7.58
CA ILE A 846 10.45 16.49 -8.00
C ILE A 846 10.38 16.52 -9.54
N ALA A 847 11.27 17.28 -10.19
CA ALA A 847 11.32 17.37 -11.66
C ALA A 847 11.55 16.00 -12.33
N LYS A 848 12.34 15.12 -11.70
CA LYS A 848 12.68 13.80 -12.24
C LYS A 848 11.58 12.76 -12.00
N GLN A 849 10.99 12.72 -10.80
CA GLN A 849 10.10 11.64 -10.37
C GLN A 849 8.62 11.93 -10.59
N ARG A 850 8.23 13.20 -10.70
CA ARG A 850 6.82 13.62 -10.84
C ARG A 850 5.92 13.01 -9.76
N PRO A 851 6.17 13.33 -8.47
CA PRO A 851 5.26 12.90 -7.41
C PRO A 851 3.85 13.42 -7.70
N ALA A 852 2.82 12.76 -7.15
CA ALA A 852 1.44 13.24 -7.29
C ALA A 852 1.30 14.63 -6.66
N PHE A 853 1.87 14.78 -5.47
CA PHE A 853 1.88 16.02 -4.71
C PHE A 853 3.32 16.43 -4.37
N TYR A 854 3.56 17.73 -4.31
CA TYR A 854 4.72 18.24 -3.60
C TYR A 854 4.40 19.56 -2.93
N CYS A 855 5.13 19.86 -1.86
CA CYS A 855 4.96 21.07 -1.07
C CYS A 855 6.29 21.81 -0.99
N LEU A 856 6.26 23.12 -1.29
CA LEU A 856 7.42 24.01 -1.23
C LEU A 856 7.19 25.04 -0.12
N ASN A 857 7.56 24.71 1.11
CA ASN A 857 7.22 25.53 2.28
C ASN A 857 8.46 26.20 2.88
N GLY A 858 8.32 27.43 3.37
CA GLY A 858 9.34 28.11 4.15
C GLY A 858 9.15 27.89 5.65
N THR A 859 10.16 27.35 6.33
CA THR A 859 10.16 27.29 7.80
C THR A 859 11.33 28.10 8.38
N MET A 860 11.61 27.91 9.68
CA MET A 860 12.65 28.63 10.42
C MET A 860 14.10 28.41 9.92
N TYR A 861 14.32 27.51 8.96
CA TYR A 861 15.65 27.25 8.42
C TYR A 861 16.13 28.39 7.51
N ARG A 862 17.41 28.74 7.62
CA ARG A 862 18.03 29.85 6.88
C ARG A 862 19.36 29.45 6.21
N ASP A 863 19.53 28.18 5.86
CA ASP A 863 20.74 27.69 5.17
C ASP A 863 20.89 28.31 3.77
N ILE A 864 19.78 28.72 3.16
CA ILE A 864 19.69 29.40 1.87
C ILE A 864 19.05 30.77 2.10
N ASP A 865 19.65 31.84 1.59
CA ASP A 865 19.12 33.20 1.72
C ASP A 865 17.82 33.41 0.93
N LEU A 866 16.95 34.30 1.40
CA LEU A 866 15.61 34.53 0.84
C LEU A 866 15.62 34.87 -0.67
N ALA A 867 16.60 35.63 -1.15
CA ALA A 867 16.70 36.01 -2.56
C ALA A 867 17.05 34.79 -3.44
N THR A 868 17.97 33.94 -2.98
CA THR A 868 18.29 32.67 -3.64
C THR A 868 17.09 31.73 -3.63
N GLN A 869 16.38 31.59 -2.51
CA GLN A 869 15.17 30.78 -2.43
C GLN A 869 14.11 31.23 -3.46
N ALA A 870 13.79 32.53 -3.48
CA ALA A 870 12.80 33.11 -4.39
C ALA A 870 13.16 32.90 -5.87
N ARG A 871 14.45 33.07 -6.23
CA ARG A 871 14.94 32.77 -7.58
C ARG A 871 14.75 31.31 -7.94
N MET A 872 15.17 30.38 -7.08
CA MET A 872 15.08 28.94 -7.33
C MET A 872 13.62 28.47 -7.46
N MET A 873 12.72 28.99 -6.63
CA MET A 873 11.29 28.70 -6.71
C MET A 873 10.70 29.19 -8.03
N ARG A 874 10.96 30.45 -8.40
CA ARG A 874 10.46 31.03 -9.65
C ARG A 874 10.93 30.24 -10.87
N GLU A 875 12.25 30.01 -10.99
CA GLU A 875 12.82 29.24 -12.11
C GLU A 875 12.25 27.83 -12.18
N PHE A 876 12.05 27.18 -11.03
CA PHE A 876 11.47 25.84 -10.97
C PHE A 876 10.00 25.82 -11.37
N LEU A 877 9.17 26.71 -10.83
CA LEU A 877 7.74 26.77 -11.08
C LEU A 877 7.43 27.20 -12.52
N GLU A 878 8.18 28.17 -13.07
CA GLU A 878 8.12 28.53 -14.50
C GLU A 878 8.43 27.35 -15.41
N ALA A 879 9.42 26.53 -15.04
CA ALA A 879 9.77 25.34 -15.80
C ALA A 879 8.74 24.20 -15.66
N GLN A 880 8.12 24.05 -14.48
CA GLN A 880 7.09 23.01 -14.27
C GLN A 880 5.75 23.36 -14.91
N TYR A 881 5.36 24.64 -14.85
CA TYR A 881 4.06 25.17 -15.26
C TYR A 881 4.20 26.38 -16.21
N PRO A 882 4.79 26.19 -17.41
CA PRO A 882 5.16 27.30 -18.30
C PRO A 882 3.96 27.99 -18.98
N GLU A 883 2.82 27.30 -19.12
CA GLU A 883 1.60 27.88 -19.69
C GLU A 883 0.74 28.51 -18.61
N ALA A 884 0.31 29.75 -18.87
CA ALA A 884 -0.66 30.45 -18.05
C ALA A 884 -2.00 29.70 -18.05
N SER A 885 -2.64 29.65 -16.89
CA SER A 885 -4.03 29.22 -16.80
C SER A 885 -4.93 30.27 -17.44
N PRO A 886 -6.13 29.89 -17.93
CA PRO A 886 -7.09 30.83 -18.54
C PRO A 886 -7.68 31.84 -17.54
N TYR A 887 -7.27 31.78 -16.27
CA TYR A 887 -7.73 32.65 -15.20
C TYR A 887 -6.75 33.79 -14.94
N GLU A 888 -5.58 33.76 -15.55
CA GLU A 888 -4.56 34.80 -15.45
C GLU A 888 -4.82 35.86 -16.51
N SER A 889 -4.82 37.14 -16.09
CA SER A 889 -5.02 38.32 -16.94
C SER A 889 -3.79 38.72 -17.74
#